data_AF-A0A7S4Q294-F1
#
_entry.id   AF-A0A7S4Q294-F1
#
_cell.length_a   1.000
_cell.length_b   1.000
_cell.length_c   1.000
_cell.angle_alpha   90.00
_cell.angle_beta   90.00
_cell.angle_gamma   90.00
#
_symmetry.space_group_name_H-M   'P 1'
#
loop_
_entity.id
_entity.type
_entity.pdbx_description
1 polymer ?
#
loop_
_entity_poly.entity_id
_entity_poly.type
_entity_poly.pdbx_seq_one_letter_code
_entity_poly.pdbx_strand_id
1 'polypeptide(L)'
;LTKIEANECVSGRRIGECNSFFDLDPSGCYTMSMANPAQRALLQLLLGRLTERSPPAPLGSFFRDATLTVGGAEAPFNFDRLGRKGSGWQVPQTGELHFELSAASMVLSPEDDGASPCHVVERMTRRTRMKLMSQHKVLAVLAFIKSTQEESTRNVLLDALTRDFTLTPEQVKALCHSESGHVSCASDPAGTCCYLLASSFDAMHVRQALLCTATFSDLLRVTRAGRSLLSLNLENPTGHYDLALSKPMDRTAGERLLLLNRWQSHIWKAAGLLDISQHENGKCLRNETYSSRPFIWAAEEWHLPCGDAGLTFDFVPLCRPPKGAEPLAQDVWKEVLGSLKGAICCNSSAAKKTGTLTLQTDFAFRHMLSVQSKHSTPSTLPDASTQMHAADVLWVLRAFSGRFWLVCQQLRELLCLFQSIQLRSDALTYFYLRCLDWPVNGKICRAKFSQGEWAALTGRVGWINLFPYFQPECLTVSLDLAVYEQRRVMHALVRLSSSEQIRNIRKPRIDKNGTNHFEQFTAGIPMSWDQYDSIPRRGIVELTYMCSSEHVRLRARRRLASSLCGWNTLPEDSTKLEDMVTWWSILDEVPLEAVRVMVFLVLNFQDFREAFDTCDANKSGTLNLKEFVKRLQAMGCAAGARLQTRDAKKDISGSPGETVAPGTSQDQEEVLTTVFRFLDVSMDGDISKRKFEPPLSAMWRELAQSMMELETKLVEVFGSLEQAWDGAELADSSTLSYRNFLGLLEECHFDGPRRPIFMYLDLDCDEGISKTEFLRLGQVRERPP
;
A
#
# COMPACT_ATOMS: atom_id res chain seq x y z
N LEU A 1 16.38 41.78 16.82
CA LEU A 1 16.76 40.61 15.98
C LEU A 1 15.54 40.28 15.14
N THR A 2 15.58 40.57 13.84
CA THR A 2 14.47 40.27 12.93
C THR A 2 14.26 38.76 12.93
N LYS A 3 13.13 38.40 13.54
CA LYS A 3 12.56 37.08 13.67
C LYS A 3 12.44 36.50 12.25
N ILE A 4 13.16 35.41 11.95
CA ILE A 4 12.78 34.57 10.81
C ILE A 4 11.47 33.94 11.26
N GLU A 5 10.39 34.57 10.84
CA GLU A 5 9.05 34.12 11.12
C GLU A 5 8.76 32.89 10.23
N ALA A 6 9.14 31.71 10.72
CA ALA A 6 8.54 30.46 10.28
C ALA A 6 7.10 30.42 10.84
N ASN A 7 6.21 31.22 10.24
CA ASN A 7 4.88 31.50 10.78
C ASN A 7 3.90 30.32 10.76
N GLU A 8 4.29 29.13 10.30
CA GLU A 8 3.35 28.00 10.17
C GLU A 8 3.95 26.63 10.57
N CYS A 9 5.05 26.60 11.32
CA CYS A 9 5.64 25.33 11.78
C CYS A 9 4.97 24.85 13.08
N VAL A 10 3.92 24.04 12.96
CA VAL A 10 3.28 23.32 14.09
C VAL A 10 4.06 22.03 14.38
N SER A 11 5.37 22.13 14.65
CA SER A 11 5.97 21.17 15.57
C SER A 11 5.20 21.36 16.88
N GLY A 12 4.75 20.30 17.58
CA GLY A 12 3.92 20.40 18.79
C GLY A 12 4.54 21.19 19.99
N ARG A 13 5.57 22.01 19.76
CA ARG A 13 6.15 22.98 20.67
C ARG A 13 5.46 24.34 20.54
N ARG A 14 5.26 25.02 21.68
CA ARG A 14 4.75 26.39 21.69
C ARG A 14 5.74 27.32 20.99
N ILE A 15 5.23 28.29 20.23
CA ILE A 15 6.02 29.39 19.66
C ILE A 15 6.82 30.04 20.80
N GLY A 16 8.14 29.83 20.82
CA GLY A 16 9.04 30.34 21.87
C GLY A 16 10.04 29.35 22.48
N GLU A 17 9.92 28.04 22.21
CA GLU A 17 10.78 27.01 22.84
C GLU A 17 11.94 26.46 21.97
N CYS A 18 12.10 26.92 20.72
CA CYS A 18 13.27 26.56 19.91
C CYS A 18 14.48 27.42 20.31
N ASN A 19 15.32 26.91 21.22
CA ASN A 19 16.56 27.57 21.66
C ASN A 19 17.74 27.37 20.69
N SER A 20 17.56 26.62 19.60
CA SER A 20 18.62 26.31 18.63
C SER A 20 18.18 26.66 17.20
N PHE A 21 18.97 27.50 16.53
CA PHE A 21 18.77 27.89 15.11
C PHE A 21 18.92 26.72 14.11
N PHE A 22 19.28 25.52 14.58
CA PHE A 22 19.56 24.34 13.76
C PHE A 22 18.60 23.17 14.01
N ASP A 23 17.53 23.40 14.76
CA ASP A 23 16.51 22.36 15.02
C ASP A 23 15.57 22.13 13.81
N LEU A 24 15.72 22.92 12.74
CA LEU A 24 14.96 22.83 11.48
C LEU A 24 15.90 22.58 10.29
N ASP A 25 15.36 22.11 9.16
CA ASP A 25 16.12 22.05 7.89
C ASP A 25 16.67 23.45 7.57
N PRO A 26 18.00 23.65 7.53
CA PRO A 26 18.55 24.95 7.18
C PRO A 26 18.52 25.19 5.67
N SER A 27 17.82 24.36 4.88
CA SER A 27 17.62 24.63 3.46
C SER A 27 16.64 25.80 3.26
N GLY A 28 16.89 26.61 2.24
CA GLY A 28 16.02 27.72 1.86
C GLY A 28 16.79 28.96 1.44
N CYS A 29 16.06 30.03 1.12
CA CYS A 29 16.64 31.30 0.73
C CYS A 29 16.98 32.15 1.96
N TYR A 30 18.23 32.60 2.04
CA TYR A 30 18.75 33.42 3.11
C TYR A 30 19.13 34.80 2.58
N THR A 31 18.81 35.82 3.36
CA THR A 31 19.35 37.17 3.18
C THR A 31 19.98 37.61 4.49
N MET A 32 21.28 37.85 4.46
CA MET A 32 22.07 38.18 5.64
C MET A 32 22.81 39.50 5.43
N SER A 33 22.59 40.46 6.31
CA SER A 33 23.38 41.69 6.40
C SER A 33 24.75 41.37 7.01
N MET A 34 25.77 41.41 6.17
CA MET A 34 27.15 41.14 6.56
C MET A 34 27.70 42.23 7.48
N ALA A 35 27.06 43.41 7.58
CA ALA A 35 27.40 44.42 8.59
C ALA A 35 27.05 43.97 10.02
N ASN A 36 26.06 43.09 10.18
CA ASN A 36 25.60 42.58 11.47
C ASN A 36 26.52 41.44 11.98
N PRO A 37 27.23 41.61 13.12
CA PRO A 37 28.09 40.57 13.67
C PRO A 37 27.39 39.24 13.96
N ALA A 38 26.13 39.27 14.37
CA ALA A 38 25.37 38.06 14.70
C ALA A 38 25.10 37.20 13.45
N GLN A 39 24.76 37.84 12.33
CA GLN A 39 24.51 37.13 11.05
C GLN A 39 25.81 36.59 10.46
N ARG A 40 26.94 37.31 10.61
CA ARG A 40 28.26 36.77 10.28
C ARG A 40 28.61 35.54 11.10
N ALA A 41 28.37 35.57 12.41
CA ALA A 41 28.62 34.44 13.30
C ALA A 41 27.75 33.22 12.91
N LEU A 42 26.49 33.45 12.57
CA LEU A 42 25.59 32.40 12.08
C LEU A 42 26.11 31.77 10.79
N LEU A 43 26.53 32.58 9.82
CA LEU A 43 27.12 32.09 8.56
C LEU A 43 28.42 31.31 8.83
N GLN A 44 29.29 31.80 9.70
CA GLN A 44 30.51 31.08 10.09
C GLN A 44 30.22 29.73 10.73
N LEU A 45 29.17 29.65 11.54
CA LEU A 45 28.75 28.40 12.18
C LEU A 45 28.16 27.42 11.16
N LEU A 46 27.33 27.91 10.23
CA LEU A 46 26.84 27.13 9.08
C LEU A 46 28.00 26.56 8.28
N LEU A 47 28.95 27.41 7.86
CA LEU A 47 30.13 27.00 7.11
C LEU A 47 30.98 26.00 7.90
N GLY A 48 31.16 26.23 9.21
CA GLY A 48 31.85 25.32 10.13
C GLY A 48 31.23 23.92 10.10
N ARG A 49 29.91 23.82 10.34
CA ARG A 49 29.18 22.55 10.36
C ARG A 49 29.18 21.83 9.01
N LEU A 50 29.04 22.56 7.91
CA LEU A 50 29.04 21.99 6.56
C LEU A 50 30.41 21.38 6.19
N THR A 51 31.49 21.88 6.79
CA THR A 51 32.88 21.53 6.45
C THR A 51 33.61 20.76 7.54
N GLU A 52 32.95 20.43 8.66
CA GLU A 52 33.45 19.51 9.71
C GLU A 52 33.64 18.06 9.20
N ARG A 53 33.26 17.78 7.95
CA ARG A 53 33.23 16.44 7.36
C ARG A 53 34.55 16.06 6.69
N SER A 54 34.80 14.75 6.65
CA SER A 54 35.93 14.15 5.95
C SER A 54 35.43 13.15 4.91
N PRO A 55 35.67 13.36 3.60
CA PRO A 55 36.24 14.58 2.99
C PRO A 55 35.24 15.75 3.01
N PRO A 56 35.72 17.01 3.05
CA PRO A 56 34.85 18.18 2.95
C PRO A 56 34.31 18.29 1.52
N ALA A 57 32.99 18.36 1.37
CA ALA A 57 32.38 18.66 0.08
C ALA A 57 32.61 20.15 -0.27
N PRO A 58 32.72 20.50 -1.55
CA PRO A 58 32.85 21.90 -1.98
C PRO A 58 31.64 22.71 -1.52
N LEU A 59 31.88 23.91 -0.99
CA LEU A 59 30.84 24.78 -0.47
C LEU A 59 29.85 25.19 -1.56
N GLY A 60 30.30 25.35 -2.81
CA GLY A 60 29.44 25.64 -3.96
C GLY A 60 28.36 24.57 -4.22
N SER A 61 28.48 23.36 -3.66
CA SER A 61 27.44 22.32 -3.75
C SER A 61 26.27 22.54 -2.78
N PHE A 62 26.49 23.31 -1.70
CA PHE A 62 25.49 23.63 -0.68
C PHE A 62 24.83 24.98 -0.92
N PHE A 63 25.58 25.96 -1.41
CA PHE A 63 25.12 27.32 -1.60
C PHE A 63 24.89 27.61 -3.08
N ARG A 64 23.63 27.86 -3.47
CA ARG A 64 23.22 28.21 -4.82
C ARG A 64 22.86 29.69 -4.92
N ASP A 65 22.98 30.23 -6.12
CA ASP A 65 22.55 31.58 -6.49
C ASP A 65 23.00 32.67 -5.50
N ALA A 66 24.22 32.52 -5.02
CA ALA A 66 24.77 33.40 -4.01
C ALA A 66 25.19 34.73 -4.63
N THR A 67 24.65 35.83 -4.12
CA THR A 67 24.99 37.20 -4.53
C THR A 67 25.31 38.07 -3.33
N LEU A 68 26.32 38.94 -3.46
CA LEU A 68 26.72 39.90 -2.44
C LEU A 68 26.52 41.32 -2.98
N THR A 69 25.70 42.09 -2.29
CA THR A 69 25.39 43.48 -2.64
C THR A 69 26.15 44.44 -1.72
N VAL A 70 27.02 45.28 -2.29
CA VAL A 70 27.79 46.29 -1.53
C VAL A 70 27.59 47.65 -2.18
N GLY A 71 27.04 48.61 -1.44
CA GLY A 71 26.81 49.96 -1.96
C GLY A 71 25.84 50.03 -3.14
N GLY A 72 24.89 49.08 -3.24
CA GLY A 72 23.92 48.98 -4.34
C GLY A 72 24.40 48.24 -5.58
N ALA A 73 25.67 47.82 -5.65
CA ALA A 73 26.18 46.94 -6.70
C ALA A 73 26.07 45.48 -6.28
N GLU A 74 25.37 44.66 -7.06
CA GLU A 74 25.21 43.22 -6.86
C GLU A 74 26.26 42.44 -7.67
N ALA A 75 26.94 41.49 -7.03
CA ALA A 75 27.91 40.61 -7.68
C ALA A 75 27.74 39.15 -7.23
N PRO A 76 27.95 38.16 -8.12
CA PRO A 76 27.92 36.75 -7.73
C PRO A 76 29.02 36.44 -6.71
N PHE A 77 28.64 35.72 -5.66
CA PHE A 77 29.50 35.36 -4.54
C PHE A 77 29.84 33.87 -4.58
N ASN A 78 31.14 33.53 -4.58
CA ASN A 78 31.57 32.14 -4.60
C ASN A 78 32.08 31.70 -3.22
N PHE A 79 31.33 30.83 -2.57
CA PHE A 79 31.67 30.30 -1.24
C PHE A 79 32.94 29.43 -1.23
N ASP A 80 33.32 28.80 -2.35
CA ASP A 80 34.53 27.98 -2.44
C ASP A 80 35.82 28.82 -2.34
N ARG A 81 35.73 30.14 -2.52
CA ARG A 81 36.85 31.07 -2.37
C ARG A 81 37.10 31.51 -0.94
N LEU A 82 36.25 31.13 0.01
CA LEU A 82 36.42 31.52 1.40
C LEU A 82 37.63 30.81 2.03
N GLY A 83 38.50 31.58 2.67
CA GLY A 83 39.61 31.04 3.45
C GLY A 83 39.24 30.79 4.91
N ARG A 84 39.97 29.90 5.57
CA ARG A 84 39.97 29.78 7.04
C ARG A 84 41.11 30.58 7.65
N LYS A 85 40.86 31.32 8.73
CA LYS A 85 41.89 31.97 9.56
C LYS A 85 41.79 31.39 10.97
N GLY A 86 42.74 30.54 11.35
CA GLY A 86 42.62 29.76 12.58
C GLY A 86 41.46 28.77 12.51
N SER A 87 40.59 28.75 13.52
CA SER A 87 39.39 27.91 13.58
C SER A 87 38.15 28.50 12.87
N GLY A 88 38.20 29.77 12.42
CA GLY A 88 37.04 30.47 11.86
C GLY A 88 37.10 30.68 10.34
N TRP A 89 35.94 30.74 9.70
CA TRP A 89 35.77 31.12 8.29
C TRP A 89 35.85 32.63 8.11
N GLN A 90 36.59 33.10 7.09
CA GLN A 90 36.59 34.51 6.69
C GLN A 90 35.32 34.79 5.88
N VAL A 91 34.38 35.54 6.44
CA VAL A 91 33.14 35.96 5.76
C VAL A 91 33.17 37.47 5.50
N PRO A 92 32.41 37.99 4.52
CA PRO A 92 32.35 39.43 4.26
C PRO A 92 31.96 40.24 5.51
N GLN A 93 32.50 41.45 5.65
CA GLN A 93 32.24 42.32 6.81
C GLN A 93 31.16 43.38 6.56
N THR A 94 30.80 43.59 5.29
CA THR A 94 29.88 44.63 4.83
C THR A 94 29.07 44.11 3.65
N GLY A 95 27.90 44.71 3.41
CA GLY A 95 26.99 44.33 2.33
C GLY A 95 25.85 43.41 2.77
N GLU A 96 25.01 43.03 1.82
CA GLU A 96 23.94 42.05 1.99
C GLU A 96 24.23 40.82 1.15
N LEU A 97 24.33 39.65 1.79
CA LEU A 97 24.57 38.38 1.14
C LEU A 97 23.24 37.65 0.98
N HIS A 98 22.84 37.40 -0.25
CA HIS A 98 21.72 36.54 -0.62
C HIS A 98 22.25 35.20 -1.09
N PHE A 99 21.62 34.09 -0.69
CA PHE A 99 21.94 32.75 -1.19
C PHE A 99 20.81 31.77 -0.90
N GLU A 100 20.74 30.70 -1.68
CA GLU A 100 19.91 29.53 -1.36
C GLU A 100 20.80 28.44 -0.75
N LEU A 101 20.47 27.96 0.45
CA LEU A 101 21.12 26.79 1.04
C LEU A 101 20.34 25.53 0.69
N SER A 102 21.04 24.50 0.21
CA SER A 102 20.52 23.15 0.01
C SER A 102 21.22 22.19 0.96
N ALA A 103 20.66 22.01 2.16
CA ALA A 103 21.14 21.02 3.12
C ALA A 103 20.85 19.59 2.65
N ALA A 104 19.97 19.39 1.66
CA ALA A 104 19.77 18.09 1.01
C ALA A 104 21.09 17.49 0.49
N SER A 105 21.96 18.32 -0.09
CA SER A 105 23.30 17.93 -0.57
C SER A 105 24.23 17.49 0.57
N MET A 106 23.91 17.79 1.83
CA MET A 106 24.66 17.27 2.98
C MET A 106 24.39 15.79 3.20
N VAL A 107 23.16 15.36 2.95
CA VAL A 107 22.76 14.01 3.32
C VAL A 107 22.87 13.11 2.09
N LEU A 108 22.51 13.65 0.92
CA LEU A 108 22.47 12.98 -0.36
C LEU A 108 23.76 13.21 -1.16
N SER A 109 24.26 12.15 -1.78
CA SER A 109 25.38 12.15 -2.74
C SER A 109 24.84 11.92 -4.15
N PRO A 110 25.48 12.43 -5.22
CA PRO A 110 25.17 11.98 -6.59
C PRO A 110 25.38 10.47 -6.78
N GLU A 111 26.27 9.86 -5.99
CA GLU A 111 26.48 8.40 -5.95
C GLU A 111 25.28 7.62 -5.37
N ASP A 112 24.27 8.32 -4.84
CA ASP A 112 23.06 7.71 -4.28
C ASP A 112 22.04 7.40 -5.36
N ASP A 113 22.22 7.97 -6.56
CA ASP A 113 21.37 7.73 -7.72
C ASP A 113 21.59 6.29 -8.21
N GLY A 114 20.63 5.42 -7.90
CA GLY A 114 20.68 3.98 -8.23
C GLY A 114 21.24 3.08 -7.13
N ALA A 115 21.63 3.64 -5.97
CA ALA A 115 21.96 2.85 -4.79
C ALA A 115 20.71 2.23 -4.16
N SER A 116 20.90 1.14 -3.41
CA SER A 116 19.78 0.52 -2.69
C SER A 116 19.27 1.43 -1.55
N PRO A 117 17.95 1.52 -1.32
CA PRO A 117 17.35 2.21 -0.18
C PRO A 117 18.07 2.00 1.15
N CYS A 118 18.39 0.74 1.47
CA CYS A 118 19.10 0.41 2.71
C CYS A 118 20.48 1.08 2.77
N HIS A 119 21.27 0.95 1.70
CA HIS A 119 22.60 1.53 1.62
C HIS A 119 22.59 3.05 1.75
N VAL A 120 21.61 3.71 1.11
CA VAL A 120 21.45 5.16 1.20
C VAL A 120 21.15 5.58 2.63
N VAL A 121 20.14 4.99 3.26
CA VAL A 121 19.76 5.32 4.65
C VAL A 121 20.92 5.07 5.63
N GLU A 122 21.66 3.97 5.48
CA GLU A 122 22.85 3.70 6.30
C GLU A 122 23.91 4.78 6.13
N ARG A 123 24.19 5.21 4.89
CA ARG A 123 25.14 6.28 4.59
C ARG A 123 24.68 7.61 5.16
N MET A 124 23.40 7.96 5.01
CA MET A 124 22.78 9.16 5.57
C MET A 124 22.87 9.16 7.11
N THR A 125 22.62 8.01 7.75
CA THR A 125 22.74 7.82 9.20
C THR A 125 24.19 8.04 9.67
N ARG A 126 25.17 7.48 8.96
CA ARG A 126 26.61 7.69 9.26
C ARG A 126 27.05 9.15 9.10
N ARG A 127 26.37 9.92 8.24
CA ARG A 127 26.65 11.35 7.99
C ARG A 127 25.97 12.29 8.98
N THR A 128 24.91 11.83 9.65
CA THR A 128 24.11 12.62 10.60
C THR A 128 24.51 12.37 12.06
N ARG A 129 25.00 11.16 12.38
CA ARG A 129 25.46 10.80 13.73
C ARG A 129 26.97 10.94 13.89
N MET A 130 27.40 11.25 15.11
CA MET A 130 28.81 11.43 15.47
C MET A 130 29.52 10.08 15.67
N LYS A 131 30.79 10.02 15.27
CA LYS A 131 31.68 8.91 15.60
C LYS A 131 32.49 9.22 16.85
N LEU A 132 32.57 8.27 17.77
CA LEU A 132 33.52 8.33 18.88
C LEU A 132 34.92 7.92 18.38
N MET A 133 35.64 8.88 17.80
CA MET A 133 36.92 8.62 17.08
C MET A 133 38.15 8.47 17.98
N SER A 134 38.15 9.06 19.18
CA SER A 134 39.31 9.01 20.09
C SER A 134 39.12 7.90 21.10
N GLN A 135 40.09 6.97 21.17
CA GLN A 135 40.10 5.88 22.16
C GLN A 135 39.97 6.41 23.59
N HIS A 136 40.60 7.54 23.91
CA HIS A 136 40.47 8.19 25.22
C HIS A 136 39.05 8.70 25.49
N LYS A 137 38.40 9.34 24.49
CA LYS A 137 37.01 9.81 24.61
C LYS A 137 36.04 8.64 24.76
N VAL A 138 36.24 7.57 23.99
CA VAL A 138 35.48 6.32 24.11
C VAL A 138 35.60 5.78 25.52
N LEU A 139 36.82 5.56 26.01
CA LEU A 139 37.06 5.01 27.35
C LEU A 139 36.46 5.89 28.46
N ALA A 140 36.53 7.23 28.33
CA ALA A 140 35.93 8.14 29.29
C ALA A 140 34.39 8.03 29.33
N VAL A 141 33.73 8.01 28.17
CA VAL A 141 32.26 7.84 28.08
C VAL A 141 31.85 6.47 28.61
N LEU A 142 32.57 5.41 28.22
CA LEU A 142 32.32 4.06 28.70
C LEU A 142 32.49 3.96 30.22
N ALA A 143 33.56 4.53 30.77
CA ALA A 143 33.82 4.52 32.21
C ALA A 143 32.74 5.28 32.99
N PHE A 144 32.27 6.42 32.48
CA PHE A 144 31.22 7.22 33.10
C PHE A 144 29.86 6.49 33.12
N ILE A 145 29.46 5.88 32.00
CA ILE A 145 28.22 5.08 31.95
C ILE A 145 28.32 3.88 32.90
N LYS A 146 29.48 3.22 32.95
CA LYS A 146 29.72 2.06 33.82
C LYS A 146 29.77 2.41 35.31
N SER A 147 30.21 3.60 35.68
CA SER A 147 30.27 4.06 37.07
C SER A 147 28.94 4.59 37.60
N THR A 148 27.95 4.81 36.72
CA THR A 148 26.62 5.28 37.11
C THR A 148 25.82 4.16 37.79
N GLN A 149 25.56 4.31 39.10
CA GLN A 149 24.86 3.31 39.91
C GLN A 149 23.34 3.34 39.73
N GLU A 150 22.76 4.51 39.49
CA GLU A 150 21.32 4.66 39.33
C GLU A 150 20.88 4.21 37.93
N GLU A 151 19.99 3.22 37.87
CA GLU A 151 19.55 2.60 36.62
C GLU A 151 18.81 3.57 35.69
N SER A 152 17.95 4.44 36.25
CA SER A 152 17.23 5.48 35.51
C SER A 152 18.18 6.43 34.79
N THR A 153 19.13 7.01 35.51
CA THR A 153 20.15 7.92 34.99
C THR A 153 21.01 7.22 33.94
N ARG A 154 21.41 5.97 34.19
CA ARG A 154 22.16 5.15 33.23
C ARG A 154 21.38 4.90 31.94
N ASN A 155 20.09 4.59 32.02
CA ASN A 155 19.24 4.36 30.84
C ASN A 155 19.07 5.64 30.02
N VAL A 156 18.94 6.81 30.68
CA VAL A 156 18.92 8.12 30.00
C VAL A 156 20.23 8.38 29.25
N LEU A 157 21.38 8.06 29.86
CA LEU A 157 22.68 8.20 29.21
C LEU A 157 22.83 7.25 28.01
N LEU A 158 22.36 6.01 28.13
CA LEU A 158 22.37 5.04 27.02
C LEU A 158 21.47 5.49 25.87
N ASP A 159 20.27 5.98 26.16
CA ASP A 159 19.37 6.54 25.16
C ASP A 159 19.99 7.77 24.47
N ALA A 160 20.52 8.73 25.23
CA ALA A 160 21.22 9.89 24.68
C ALA A 160 22.38 9.48 23.76
N LEU A 161 23.17 8.49 24.18
CA LEU A 161 24.28 7.95 23.37
C LEU A 161 23.78 7.41 22.03
N THR A 162 22.63 6.73 22.01
CA THR A 162 22.09 6.11 20.78
C THR A 162 21.52 7.11 19.78
N ARG A 163 21.09 8.29 20.25
CA ARG A 163 20.57 9.37 19.41
C ARG A 163 21.69 10.09 18.65
N ASP A 164 22.77 10.40 19.36
CA ASP A 164 23.82 11.27 18.82
C ASP A 164 25.01 10.52 18.21
N PHE A 165 25.25 9.27 18.62
CA PHE A 165 26.46 8.54 18.26
C PHE A 165 26.20 7.25 17.48
N THR A 166 27.13 6.92 16.59
CA THR A 166 27.28 5.57 16.04
C THR A 166 28.28 4.79 16.87
N LEU A 167 27.92 3.57 17.29
CA LEU A 167 28.83 2.69 18.03
C LEU A 167 29.29 1.52 17.16
N THR A 168 30.54 1.09 17.36
CA THR A 168 31.03 -0.16 16.77
C THR A 168 30.54 -1.37 17.58
N PRO A 169 30.49 -2.57 16.98
CA PRO A 169 30.09 -3.78 17.69
C PRO A 169 30.95 -4.07 18.93
N GLU A 170 32.24 -3.76 18.88
CA GLU A 170 33.15 -3.91 20.02
C GLU A 170 32.80 -2.94 21.16
N GLN A 171 32.39 -1.70 20.82
CA GLN A 171 31.94 -0.71 21.80
C GLN A 171 30.62 -1.13 22.44
N VAL A 172 29.68 -1.66 21.65
CA VAL A 172 28.42 -2.22 22.16
C VAL A 172 28.70 -3.41 23.09
N LYS A 173 29.57 -4.34 22.67
CA LYS A 173 29.98 -5.49 23.48
C LYS A 173 30.64 -5.05 24.79
N ALA A 174 31.51 -4.04 24.74
CA ALA A 174 32.18 -3.50 25.92
C ALA A 174 31.21 -2.81 26.90
N LEU A 175 30.09 -2.27 26.42
CA LEU A 175 29.02 -1.74 27.27
C LEU A 175 28.14 -2.85 27.84
N CYS A 176 27.75 -3.84 27.03
CA CYS A 176 26.93 -4.96 27.48
C CYS A 176 27.65 -5.88 28.48
N HIS A 177 28.97 -6.04 28.35
CA HIS A 177 29.79 -6.88 29.22
C HIS A 177 30.87 -6.04 29.89
N SER A 178 30.67 -5.73 31.17
CA SER A 178 31.65 -5.03 32.00
C SER A 178 32.15 -5.94 33.11
N GLU A 179 33.47 -6.09 33.24
CA GLU A 179 34.12 -6.85 34.32
C GLU A 179 34.28 -6.05 35.62
N SER A 180 33.68 -4.85 35.69
CA SER A 180 33.72 -3.99 36.88
C SER A 180 32.86 -4.56 38.00
N GLY A 181 33.40 -4.68 39.22
CA GLY A 181 32.70 -5.16 40.43
C GLY A 181 31.59 -4.25 40.98
N HIS A 182 31.10 -3.31 40.19
CA HIS A 182 29.94 -2.47 40.49
C HIS A 182 28.68 -3.00 39.80
N VAL A 183 27.49 -2.68 40.32
CA VAL A 183 26.16 -3.00 39.75
C VAL A 183 25.98 -2.27 38.40
N SER A 184 26.64 -2.78 37.38
CA SER A 184 26.87 -2.15 36.07
C SER A 184 26.00 -2.76 34.98
N CYS A 185 26.09 -2.27 33.74
CA CYS A 185 25.45 -2.83 32.54
C CYS A 185 25.60 -4.37 32.38
N ALA A 186 26.60 -4.97 33.02
CA ALA A 186 26.83 -6.41 33.06
C ALA A 186 25.75 -7.20 33.83
N SER A 187 24.98 -6.56 34.71
CA SER A 187 23.88 -7.22 35.43
C SER A 187 22.71 -7.53 34.52
N ASP A 188 22.54 -6.75 33.44
CA ASP A 188 21.51 -6.98 32.43
C ASP A 188 22.00 -6.65 31.01
N PRO A 189 22.86 -7.51 30.42
CA PRO A 189 23.46 -7.27 29.10
C PRO A 189 22.39 -7.13 28.01
N ALA A 190 21.31 -7.90 28.10
CA ALA A 190 20.23 -7.84 27.14
C ALA A 190 19.42 -6.54 27.23
N GLY A 191 19.30 -5.92 28.41
CA GLY A 191 18.58 -4.65 28.58
C GLY A 191 19.42 -3.52 28.01
N THR A 192 20.71 -3.52 28.33
CA THR A 192 21.69 -2.61 27.71
C THR A 192 21.68 -2.75 26.18
N CYS A 193 21.65 -3.98 25.66
CA CYS A 193 21.58 -4.25 24.22
C CYS A 193 20.30 -3.68 23.58
N CYS A 194 19.15 -3.71 24.27
CA CYS A 194 17.90 -3.10 23.77
C CYS A 194 18.04 -1.59 23.52
N TYR A 195 18.80 -0.85 24.33
CA TYR A 195 19.09 0.55 24.04
C TYR A 195 20.09 0.67 22.89
N LEU A 196 21.21 -0.04 22.98
CA LEU A 196 22.35 0.16 22.09
C LEU A 196 22.14 -0.31 20.65
N LEU A 197 21.20 -1.23 20.38
CA LEU A 197 20.87 -1.64 19.01
C LEU A 197 20.48 -0.48 18.10
N ALA A 198 19.87 0.57 18.65
CA ALA A 198 19.55 1.81 17.94
C ALA A 198 20.78 2.52 17.35
N SER A 199 21.97 2.33 17.94
CA SER A 199 23.23 2.92 17.48
C SER A 199 23.93 2.13 16.36
N SER A 200 23.46 0.91 16.07
CA SER A 200 23.94 0.08 14.97
C SER A 200 23.31 0.53 13.65
N PHE A 201 24.12 0.64 12.60
CA PHE A 201 23.63 1.07 11.28
C PHE A 201 23.44 -0.09 10.30
N ASP A 202 24.34 -1.08 10.24
CA ASP A 202 24.24 -2.20 9.30
C ASP A 202 23.78 -3.52 9.93
N ALA A 203 23.35 -4.45 9.08
CA ALA A 203 22.85 -5.76 9.49
C ALA A 203 23.91 -6.62 10.21
N MET A 204 25.20 -6.45 9.88
CA MET A 204 26.28 -7.17 10.53
C MET A 204 26.50 -6.70 11.97
N HIS A 205 26.43 -5.39 12.21
CA HIS A 205 26.50 -4.80 13.53
C HIS A 205 25.33 -5.22 14.40
N VAL A 206 24.11 -5.25 13.85
CA VAL A 206 22.93 -5.78 14.54
C VAL A 206 23.15 -7.25 14.91
N ARG A 207 23.61 -8.09 13.97
CA ARG A 207 23.89 -9.51 14.22
C ARG A 207 24.94 -9.69 15.32
N GLN A 208 26.03 -8.92 15.30
CA GLN A 208 27.08 -8.99 16.31
C GLN A 208 26.61 -8.48 17.69
N ALA A 209 25.77 -7.45 17.73
CA ALA A 209 25.15 -6.99 18.97
C ALA A 209 24.21 -8.04 19.57
N LEU A 210 23.43 -8.75 18.73
CA LEU A 210 22.58 -9.85 19.18
C LEU A 210 23.40 -11.02 19.75
N LEU A 211 24.63 -11.27 19.29
CA LEU A 211 25.52 -12.26 19.90
C LEU A 211 25.97 -11.91 21.33
N CYS A 212 25.68 -10.69 21.81
CA CYS A 212 25.93 -10.31 23.21
C CYS A 212 24.85 -10.85 24.17
N THR A 213 23.77 -11.46 23.66
CA THR A 213 22.76 -12.11 24.52
C THR A 213 23.27 -13.48 24.96
N ALA A 214 23.22 -13.77 26.27
CA ALA A 214 23.75 -15.02 26.82
C ALA A 214 22.77 -16.21 26.70
N THR A 215 21.46 -15.93 26.67
CA THR A 215 20.42 -16.96 26.66
C THR A 215 19.43 -16.77 25.51
N PHE A 216 18.70 -17.83 25.15
CA PHE A 216 17.59 -17.73 24.20
C PHE A 216 16.50 -16.78 24.68
N SER A 217 16.23 -16.73 25.99
CA SER A 217 15.26 -15.78 26.56
C SER A 217 15.69 -14.34 26.37
N ASP A 218 16.99 -14.06 26.52
CA ASP A 218 17.56 -12.72 26.29
C ASP A 218 17.44 -12.34 24.82
N LEU A 219 17.75 -13.26 23.90
CA LEU A 219 17.59 -13.05 22.47
C LEU A 219 16.15 -12.71 22.10
N LEU A 220 15.17 -13.45 22.65
CA LEU A 220 13.75 -13.17 22.46
C LEU A 220 13.37 -11.80 23.04
N ARG A 221 13.89 -11.45 24.21
CA ARG A 221 13.63 -10.16 24.86
C ARG A 221 14.13 -8.99 24.01
N VAL A 222 15.35 -9.09 23.49
CA VAL A 222 15.95 -8.10 22.59
C VAL A 222 15.18 -8.02 21.27
N THR A 223 14.85 -9.16 20.67
CA THR A 223 14.09 -9.22 19.41
C THR A 223 12.70 -8.62 19.58
N ARG A 224 12.03 -8.87 20.71
CA ARG A 224 10.71 -8.31 21.04
C ARG A 224 10.78 -6.81 21.25
N ALA A 225 11.76 -6.34 22.00
CA ALA A 225 11.96 -4.90 22.22
C ALA A 225 12.28 -4.19 20.91
N GLY A 226 13.06 -4.81 20.02
CA GLY A 226 13.55 -4.23 18.77
C GLY A 226 12.72 -4.54 17.54
N ARG A 227 11.49 -5.03 17.72
CA ARG A 227 10.66 -5.53 16.62
C ARG A 227 10.54 -4.52 15.47
N SER A 228 10.26 -3.25 15.78
CA SER A 228 10.11 -2.18 14.79
C SER A 228 11.35 -2.01 13.91
N LEU A 229 12.54 -1.96 14.52
CA LEU A 229 13.81 -1.78 13.83
C LEU A 229 14.28 -3.05 13.11
N LEU A 230 14.15 -4.22 13.74
CA LEU A 230 14.61 -5.50 13.18
C LEU A 230 13.73 -6.00 12.03
N SER A 231 12.44 -5.65 12.04
CA SER A 231 11.50 -5.97 10.95
C SER A 231 11.41 -4.89 9.88
N LEU A 232 12.15 -3.77 10.04
CA LEU A 232 12.15 -2.68 9.07
C LEU A 232 12.87 -3.12 7.78
N ASN A 233 12.08 -3.40 6.75
CA ASN A 233 12.59 -3.62 5.41
C ASN A 233 12.64 -2.29 4.65
N LEU A 234 13.82 -1.66 4.56
CA LEU A 234 13.99 -0.39 3.85
C LEU A 234 13.85 -0.54 2.32
N GLU A 235 14.03 -1.74 1.78
CA GLU A 235 13.83 -2.03 0.35
C GLU A 235 12.32 -2.14 -0.01
N ASN A 236 11.48 -2.37 0.99
CA ASN A 236 10.03 -2.32 0.88
C ASN A 236 9.38 -1.85 2.19
N PRO A 237 9.42 -0.54 2.48
CA PRO A 237 8.98 0.03 3.75
C PRO A 237 7.45 0.17 3.83
N THR A 238 6.71 -0.26 2.81
CA THR A 238 5.27 -0.03 2.75
C THR A 238 4.57 -0.72 3.93
N GLY A 239 3.68 -0.03 4.62
CA GLY A 239 2.91 -0.62 5.72
C GLY A 239 2.52 0.36 6.81
N HIS A 240 1.86 -0.19 7.84
CA HIS A 240 1.47 0.55 9.03
C HIS A 240 2.58 0.51 10.08
N TYR A 241 2.82 1.64 10.74
CA TYR A 241 3.81 1.80 11.80
C TYR A 241 3.15 2.41 13.03
N ASP A 242 3.36 1.78 14.17
CA ASP A 242 2.99 2.27 15.50
C ASP A 242 4.26 2.29 16.34
N LEU A 243 4.80 3.49 16.56
CA LEU A 243 6.12 3.72 17.13
C LEU A 243 6.00 4.47 18.46
N ALA A 244 6.47 3.86 19.54
CA ALA A 244 6.61 4.55 20.82
C ALA A 244 7.94 5.33 20.83
N LEU A 245 7.90 6.65 20.66
CA LEU A 245 9.13 7.46 20.50
C LEU A 245 10.01 7.53 21.76
N SER A 246 9.49 7.08 22.90
CA SER A 246 10.23 6.83 24.14
C SER A 246 11.17 5.63 24.05
N LYS A 247 10.94 4.71 23.11
CA LYS A 247 11.80 3.52 22.90
C LYS A 247 12.86 3.84 21.83
N PRO A 248 14.16 3.64 22.12
CA PRO A 248 15.23 3.97 21.17
C PRO A 248 15.12 3.28 19.81
N MET A 249 14.64 2.03 19.77
CA MET A 249 14.53 1.25 18.53
C MET A 249 13.34 1.70 17.66
N ASP A 250 12.19 2.01 18.26
CA ASP A 250 11.04 2.58 17.55
C ASP A 250 11.39 3.96 16.99
N ARG A 251 12.07 4.79 17.81
CA ARG A 251 12.60 6.08 17.37
C ARG A 251 13.55 5.93 16.19
N THR A 252 14.51 5.01 16.27
CA THR A 252 15.46 4.77 15.18
C THR A 252 14.76 4.25 13.92
N ALA A 253 13.74 3.41 14.04
CA ALA A 253 12.94 2.97 12.89
C ALA A 253 12.24 4.17 12.22
N GLY A 254 11.65 5.07 13.01
CA GLY A 254 11.06 6.32 12.52
C GLY A 254 12.08 7.24 11.85
N GLU A 255 13.26 7.43 12.43
CA GLU A 255 14.36 8.21 11.84
C GLU A 255 14.79 7.66 10.48
N ARG A 256 14.95 6.33 10.38
CA ARG A 256 15.33 5.66 9.13
C ARG A 256 14.27 5.85 8.04
N LEU A 257 12.99 5.79 8.39
CA LEU A 257 11.88 6.06 7.47
C LEU A 257 11.86 7.52 7.01
N LEU A 258 12.16 8.48 7.88
CA LEU A 258 12.26 9.91 7.52
C LEU A 258 13.45 10.20 6.61
N LEU A 259 14.60 9.56 6.85
CA LEU A 259 15.76 9.63 5.96
C LEU A 259 15.42 9.04 4.58
N LEU A 260 14.74 7.89 4.56
CA LEU A 260 14.27 7.27 3.32
C LEU A 260 13.31 8.17 2.56
N ASN A 261 12.32 8.75 3.24
CA ASN A 261 11.39 9.72 2.69
C ASN A 261 12.13 10.91 2.06
N ARG A 262 13.14 11.46 2.72
CA ARG A 262 13.93 12.60 2.21
C ARG A 262 14.64 12.26 0.90
N TRP A 263 15.31 11.11 0.85
CA TRP A 263 15.97 10.66 -0.37
C TRP A 263 14.99 10.42 -1.51
N GLN A 264 13.89 9.70 -1.25
CA GLN A 264 12.87 9.43 -2.26
C GLN A 264 12.22 10.72 -2.78
N SER A 265 11.90 11.66 -1.88
CA SER A 265 11.35 12.98 -2.25
C SER A 265 12.30 13.77 -3.13
N HIS A 266 13.61 13.70 -2.85
CA HIS A 266 14.62 14.37 -3.64
C HIS A 266 14.68 13.80 -5.07
N ILE A 267 14.76 12.47 -5.22
CA ILE A 267 14.75 11.80 -6.53
C ILE A 267 13.46 12.11 -7.28
N TRP A 268 12.31 12.06 -6.59
CA TRP A 268 11.00 12.30 -7.19
C TRP A 268 10.87 13.72 -7.75
N LYS A 269 11.30 14.73 -6.98
CA LYS A 269 11.34 16.14 -7.41
C LYS A 269 12.35 16.35 -8.54
N ALA A 270 13.54 15.73 -8.45
CA ALA A 270 14.56 15.81 -9.49
C ALA A 270 14.08 15.20 -10.83
N ALA A 271 13.21 14.20 -10.78
CA ALA A 271 12.55 13.62 -11.95
C ALA A 271 11.41 14.49 -12.52
N GLY A 272 11.09 15.63 -11.89
CA GLY A 272 9.99 16.51 -12.30
C GLY A 272 8.60 15.90 -12.12
N LEU A 273 8.47 14.92 -11.22
CA LEU A 273 7.21 14.23 -10.95
C LEU A 273 6.35 15.05 -9.99
N LEU A 274 5.03 14.94 -10.15
CA LEU A 274 4.05 15.66 -9.33
C LEU A 274 3.97 15.09 -7.91
N ASP A 275 3.69 15.94 -6.93
CA ASP A 275 3.46 15.46 -5.56
C ASP A 275 2.19 14.59 -5.51
N ILE A 276 2.30 13.44 -4.83
CA ILE A 276 1.24 12.44 -4.61
C ILE A 276 1.01 12.13 -3.12
N SER A 277 1.59 12.94 -2.23
CA SER A 277 1.37 12.87 -0.77
C SER A 277 -0.08 13.20 -0.42
N GLN A 278 -0.54 12.78 0.76
CA GLN A 278 -1.91 13.03 1.22
C GLN A 278 -2.20 14.53 1.37
N HIS A 279 -1.18 15.32 1.74
CA HIS A 279 -1.30 16.70 2.20
C HIS A 279 -0.51 17.74 1.38
N GLU A 280 -0.04 17.42 0.17
CA GLU A 280 0.78 18.34 -0.64
C GLU A 280 2.10 18.76 0.04
N ASN A 281 2.68 17.88 0.84
CA ASN A 281 3.89 18.14 1.63
C ASN A 281 5.09 17.29 1.17
N GLY A 282 4.93 16.52 0.09
CA GLY A 282 5.93 15.61 -0.44
C GLY A 282 6.31 14.46 0.50
N LYS A 283 5.52 14.15 1.54
CA LYS A 283 5.83 13.06 2.47
C LYS A 283 5.21 11.73 2.01
N CYS A 284 5.96 10.65 2.21
CA CYS A 284 5.52 9.26 2.09
C CYS A 284 4.66 8.81 3.28
N LEU A 285 4.34 9.71 4.20
CA LEU A 285 3.58 9.46 5.42
C LEU A 285 2.10 9.78 5.17
N ARG A 286 1.21 8.99 5.76
CA ARG A 286 -0.24 9.15 5.68
C ARG A 286 -0.89 8.75 6.99
N ASN A 287 -2.11 9.24 7.21
CA ASN A 287 -2.93 8.91 8.38
C ASN A 287 -2.16 9.10 9.70
N GLU A 288 -1.34 10.15 9.75
CA GLU A 288 -0.43 10.34 10.87
C GLU A 288 -1.20 10.77 12.14
N THR A 289 -0.89 10.11 13.25
CA THR A 289 -1.37 10.54 14.56
C THR A 289 -0.22 10.61 15.55
N TYR A 290 -0.26 11.62 16.42
CA TYR A 290 0.69 11.80 17.52
C TYR A 290 -0.10 11.91 18.82
N SER A 291 0.17 11.01 19.78
CA SER A 291 -0.69 10.85 20.97
C SER A 291 -2.17 10.61 20.62
N SER A 292 -2.42 9.81 19.59
CA SER A 292 -3.77 9.51 19.08
C SER A 292 -4.56 10.73 18.58
N ARG A 293 -3.87 11.86 18.32
CA ARG A 293 -4.46 13.05 17.70
C ARG A 293 -3.96 13.20 16.28
N PRO A 294 -4.79 13.67 15.33
CA PRO A 294 -4.35 13.96 13.98
C PRO A 294 -3.10 14.84 13.99
N PHE A 295 -2.10 14.44 13.21
CA PHE A 295 -0.82 15.13 13.08
C PHE A 295 -0.52 15.27 11.59
N ILE A 296 0.00 16.40 11.15
CA ILE A 296 0.40 16.61 9.76
C ILE A 296 1.82 17.12 9.79
N TRP A 297 2.72 16.39 9.13
CA TRP A 297 4.12 16.81 9.02
C TRP A 297 4.22 18.03 8.12
N ALA A 298 4.94 19.07 8.57
CA ALA A 298 5.30 20.18 7.69
C ALA A 298 6.22 19.68 6.57
N ALA A 299 6.15 20.30 5.38
CA ALA A 299 6.94 19.89 4.23
C ALA A 299 8.45 19.98 4.52
N GLU A 300 8.86 21.00 5.27
CA GLU A 300 10.23 21.30 5.66
C GLU A 300 10.71 20.50 6.88
N GLU A 301 9.78 19.96 7.69
CA GLU A 301 10.13 19.26 8.92
C GLU A 301 10.53 17.80 8.62
N TRP A 302 11.58 17.32 9.30
CA TRP A 302 12.11 15.97 9.10
C TRP A 302 12.65 15.35 10.40
N HIS A 303 12.43 16.01 11.53
CA HIS A 303 12.76 15.49 12.85
C HIS A 303 11.53 14.85 13.47
N LEU A 304 11.72 13.71 14.12
CA LEU A 304 10.65 13.12 14.93
C LEU A 304 10.22 14.09 16.05
N PRO A 305 8.91 14.16 16.38
CA PRO A 305 8.42 14.91 17.51
C PRO A 305 9.21 14.59 18.78
N CYS A 306 9.53 15.64 19.54
CA CYS A 306 10.20 15.49 20.83
C CYS A 306 9.17 15.10 21.88
N GLY A 307 9.32 13.92 22.48
CA GLY A 307 8.48 13.43 23.57
C GLY A 307 8.40 11.91 23.59
N ASP A 308 7.67 11.40 24.57
CA ASP A 308 7.52 9.96 24.85
C ASP A 308 6.23 9.36 24.27
N ALA A 309 5.51 10.14 23.48
CA ALA A 309 4.23 9.76 22.90
C ALA A 309 4.36 8.75 21.74
N GLY A 310 3.27 8.03 21.50
CA GLY A 310 3.09 7.19 20.32
C GLY A 310 2.90 8.02 19.06
N LEU A 311 3.59 7.61 17.99
CA LEU A 311 3.46 8.12 16.63
C LEU A 311 2.98 6.97 15.74
N THR A 312 1.81 7.12 15.13
CA THR A 312 1.25 6.13 14.20
C THR A 312 1.13 6.72 12.81
N PHE A 313 1.41 5.95 11.76
CA PHE A 313 1.20 6.37 10.38
C PHE A 313 1.25 5.17 9.43
N ASP A 314 0.73 5.35 8.23
CA ASP A 314 1.00 4.47 7.09
C ASP A 314 2.13 5.06 6.25
N PHE A 315 3.14 4.24 5.92
CA PHE A 315 4.23 4.63 5.05
C PHE A 315 4.02 4.06 3.66
N VAL A 316 4.05 4.91 2.63
CA VAL A 316 3.92 4.53 1.23
C VAL A 316 5.02 5.17 0.40
N PRO A 317 6.01 4.38 -0.08
CA PRO A 317 7.17 4.93 -0.77
C PRO A 317 6.84 5.48 -2.16
N LEU A 318 7.67 6.41 -2.62
CA LEU A 318 7.56 6.99 -3.97
C LEU A 318 8.21 6.09 -5.05
N CYS A 319 9.09 5.17 -4.67
CA CYS A 319 9.76 4.30 -5.64
C CYS A 319 8.76 3.43 -6.42
N ARG A 320 9.02 3.28 -7.72
CA ARG A 320 8.36 2.34 -8.63
C ARG A 320 9.38 1.30 -9.08
N PRO A 321 8.95 0.18 -9.70
CA PRO A 321 9.89 -0.80 -10.22
C PRO A 321 10.97 -0.13 -11.10
N PRO A 322 12.25 -0.53 -10.95
CA PRO A 322 13.31 0.00 -11.78
C PRO A 322 13.17 -0.49 -13.22
N LYS A 323 13.79 0.22 -14.17
CA LYS A 323 13.84 -0.22 -15.57
C LYS A 323 14.56 -1.57 -15.66
N GLY A 324 13.97 -2.51 -16.41
CA GLY A 324 14.51 -3.86 -16.55
C GLY A 324 14.20 -4.80 -15.39
N ALA A 325 13.34 -4.41 -14.44
CA ALA A 325 12.83 -5.35 -13.44
C ALA A 325 12.02 -6.46 -14.12
N GLU A 326 12.30 -7.71 -13.76
CA GLU A 326 11.61 -8.88 -14.27
C GLU A 326 10.81 -9.55 -13.14
N PRO A 327 9.60 -10.07 -13.43
CA PRO A 327 8.82 -10.76 -12.44
C PRO A 327 9.45 -12.12 -12.14
N LEU A 328 9.13 -12.68 -10.96
CA LEU A 328 9.52 -14.05 -10.65
C LEU A 328 8.94 -15.00 -11.70
N ALA A 329 9.77 -15.92 -12.20
CA ALA A 329 9.34 -16.91 -13.19
C ALA A 329 8.20 -17.78 -12.63
N GLN A 330 7.27 -18.18 -13.50
CA GLN A 330 6.00 -18.78 -13.07
C GLN A 330 6.19 -20.17 -12.43
N ASP A 331 7.20 -20.93 -12.84
CA ASP A 331 7.62 -22.19 -12.22
C ASP A 331 8.15 -21.97 -10.81
N VAL A 332 9.08 -21.03 -10.62
CA VAL A 332 9.61 -20.67 -9.30
C VAL A 332 8.50 -20.13 -8.39
N TRP A 333 7.59 -19.32 -8.93
CA TRP A 333 6.43 -18.82 -8.19
C TRP A 333 5.53 -19.96 -7.70
N LYS A 334 5.26 -20.97 -8.53
CA LYS A 334 4.47 -22.14 -8.13
C LYS A 334 5.14 -22.95 -7.02
N GLU A 335 6.46 -23.10 -7.06
CA GLU A 335 7.23 -23.76 -5.99
C GLU A 335 7.15 -22.99 -4.67
N VAL A 336 7.30 -21.65 -4.73
CA VAL A 336 7.13 -20.78 -3.56
C VAL A 336 5.71 -20.93 -3.02
N LEU A 337 4.69 -20.80 -3.85
CA LEU A 337 3.29 -20.91 -3.44
C LEU A 337 2.99 -22.28 -2.81
N GLY A 338 3.51 -23.37 -3.40
CA GLY A 338 3.38 -24.72 -2.85
C GLY A 338 4.04 -24.85 -1.46
N SER A 339 5.22 -24.27 -1.28
CA SER A 339 5.93 -24.25 0.00
C SER A 339 5.17 -23.44 1.07
N LEU A 340 4.61 -22.29 0.69
CA LEU A 340 3.79 -21.45 1.57
C LEU A 340 2.50 -22.15 1.96
N LYS A 341 1.81 -22.80 1.01
CA LYS A 341 0.62 -23.61 1.29
C LYS A 341 0.92 -24.73 2.27
N GLY A 342 2.01 -25.48 2.04
CA GLY A 342 2.46 -26.53 2.95
C GLY A 342 2.70 -26.01 4.37
N ALA A 343 3.31 -24.82 4.51
CA ALA A 343 3.55 -24.21 5.82
C ALA A 343 2.26 -23.76 6.53
N ILE A 344 1.25 -23.28 5.79
CA ILE A 344 -0.02 -22.78 6.35
C ILE A 344 -1.01 -23.92 6.66
N CYS A 345 -1.17 -24.89 5.76
CA CYS A 345 -2.22 -25.91 5.83
C CYS A 345 -2.03 -26.95 6.96
N CYS A 346 -0.81 -27.12 7.48
CA CYS A 346 -0.55 -27.96 8.66
C CYS A 346 -1.28 -27.51 9.94
N ASN A 347 -1.98 -26.37 9.92
CA ASN A 347 -2.72 -25.81 11.05
C ASN A 347 -4.21 -26.24 11.13
N SER A 348 -4.83 -26.67 10.02
CA SER A 348 -6.30 -26.73 9.91
C SER A 348 -6.92 -28.06 10.37
N SER A 349 -6.20 -29.17 10.27
CA SER A 349 -6.73 -30.52 10.49
C SER A 349 -6.83 -30.94 11.98
N ALA A 350 -6.25 -30.17 12.92
CA ALA A 350 -6.28 -30.48 14.35
C ALA A 350 -7.33 -29.69 15.16
N ALA A 351 -7.96 -28.65 14.57
CA ALA A 351 -8.79 -27.69 15.31
C ALA A 351 -10.29 -28.08 15.47
N LYS A 352 -10.78 -29.18 14.85
CA LYS A 352 -12.19 -29.61 14.95
C LYS A 352 -12.63 -30.15 16.34
N LYS A 353 -11.91 -29.88 17.46
CA LYS A 353 -12.27 -30.42 18.79
C LYS A 353 -12.41 -29.44 19.97
N THR A 354 -12.21 -28.13 19.83
CA THR A 354 -12.40 -27.23 20.98
C THR A 354 -12.95 -25.87 20.56
N GLY A 355 -14.08 -25.53 21.17
CA GLY A 355 -14.92 -24.39 20.80
C GLY A 355 -14.34 -23.01 21.14
N THR A 356 -14.91 -22.05 20.40
CA THR A 356 -15.21 -20.65 20.71
C THR A 356 -14.31 -19.91 21.70
N LEU A 357 -13.56 -18.93 21.20
CA LEU A 357 -13.28 -17.67 21.91
C LEU A 357 -12.94 -16.55 20.92
N THR A 358 -13.70 -15.47 21.00
CA THR A 358 -13.59 -14.25 20.18
C THR A 358 -12.75 -13.17 20.88
N LEU A 359 -11.94 -12.45 20.08
CA LEU A 359 -11.41 -11.08 20.22
C LEU A 359 -10.55 -10.70 21.44
N GLN A 360 -9.24 -10.54 21.21
CA GLN A 360 -8.54 -9.26 21.37
C GLN A 360 -7.14 -9.28 20.72
N THR A 361 -6.80 -8.17 20.10
CA THR A 361 -5.53 -7.84 19.44
C THR A 361 -4.34 -7.89 20.41
N ASP A 362 -3.64 -9.03 20.51
CA ASP A 362 -2.24 -9.08 20.99
C ASP A 362 -1.51 -10.45 20.81
N PHE A 363 -1.95 -11.30 19.88
CA PHE A 363 -1.80 -12.76 20.04
C PHE A 363 -0.96 -13.50 18.99
N ALA A 364 0.26 -13.06 18.68
CA ALA A 364 1.12 -13.75 17.70
C ALA A 364 2.31 -14.56 18.29
N PHE A 365 2.47 -14.70 19.62
CA PHE A 365 3.61 -15.48 20.14
C PHE A 365 3.39 -16.21 21.49
N ARG A 366 2.18 -16.14 22.06
CA ARG A 366 1.89 -16.86 23.33
C ARG A 366 1.89 -18.38 23.18
N HIS A 367 1.68 -18.92 21.98
CA HIS A 367 1.55 -20.37 21.78
C HIS A 367 2.89 -21.14 21.79
N MET A 368 4.03 -20.45 21.68
CA MET A 368 5.35 -21.07 21.87
C MET A 368 5.77 -21.19 23.34
N LEU A 369 5.02 -20.59 24.28
CA LEU A 369 5.43 -20.46 25.67
C LEU A 369 4.70 -21.40 26.65
N SER A 370 4.00 -22.45 26.19
CA SER A 370 3.36 -23.42 27.11
C SER A 370 4.20 -24.66 27.45
N VAL A 371 5.48 -24.73 27.07
CA VAL A 371 6.36 -25.83 27.51
C VAL A 371 7.17 -25.38 28.72
N GLN A 372 6.56 -25.44 29.90
CA GLN A 372 7.30 -25.50 31.16
C GLN A 372 7.30 -26.94 31.71
N SER A 373 8.50 -27.52 31.68
CA SER A 373 9.14 -28.30 32.74
C SER A 373 8.30 -29.36 33.47
N LYS A 374 8.56 -30.64 33.14
CA LYS A 374 8.86 -31.67 34.14
C LYS A 374 10.02 -32.55 33.65
N HIS A 375 10.97 -32.78 34.54
CA HIS A 375 12.19 -33.57 34.35
C HIS A 375 11.93 -35.02 33.92
N SER A 376 12.58 -35.49 32.85
CA SER A 376 13.20 -36.84 32.76
C SER A 376 13.84 -37.12 31.38
N THR A 377 15.16 -37.37 31.39
CA THR A 377 16.02 -38.17 30.48
C THR A 377 16.11 -37.89 28.96
N PRO A 378 17.29 -38.11 28.33
CA PRO A 378 17.53 -37.80 26.92
C PRO A 378 17.21 -39.01 26.02
N SER A 379 16.19 -38.91 25.18
CA SER A 379 15.99 -39.87 24.09
C SER A 379 15.21 -39.21 22.95
N THR A 380 15.78 -39.35 21.74
CA THR A 380 15.20 -39.06 20.42
C THR A 380 14.83 -37.60 20.12
N LEU A 381 15.59 -36.99 19.21
CA LEU A 381 15.21 -35.77 18.50
C LEU A 381 13.78 -35.92 17.96
N PRO A 382 12.84 -35.03 18.33
CA PRO A 382 11.55 -35.01 17.67
C PRO A 382 11.73 -34.43 16.26
N ASP A 383 11.19 -35.10 15.24
CA ASP A 383 10.96 -34.53 13.92
C ASP A 383 10.05 -33.31 14.07
N ALA A 384 10.67 -32.15 14.28
CA ALA A 384 10.00 -30.88 14.49
C ALA A 384 9.53 -30.33 13.14
N SER A 385 8.43 -30.86 12.61
CA SER A 385 7.60 -30.15 11.62
C SER A 385 6.99 -28.93 12.33
N THR A 386 7.80 -27.89 12.51
CA THR A 386 7.44 -26.69 13.25
C THR A 386 6.41 -25.92 12.43
N GLN A 387 5.16 -25.98 12.87
CA GLN A 387 4.01 -25.31 12.26
C GLN A 387 4.19 -23.79 12.33
N MET A 388 3.93 -23.07 11.22
CA MET A 388 3.99 -21.61 11.16
C MET A 388 2.58 -21.04 11.03
N HIS A 389 2.27 -19.96 11.78
CA HIS A 389 1.02 -19.25 11.57
C HIS A 389 1.07 -18.43 10.28
N ALA A 390 -0.09 -18.18 9.65
CA ALA A 390 -0.16 -17.37 8.42
C ALA A 390 0.43 -15.95 8.60
N ALA A 391 0.34 -15.38 9.81
CA ALA A 391 0.96 -14.11 10.15
C ALA A 391 2.50 -14.17 10.12
N ASP A 392 3.11 -15.28 10.56
CA ASP A 392 4.56 -15.48 10.52
C ASP A 392 5.03 -15.62 9.08
N VAL A 393 4.28 -16.36 8.27
CA VAL A 393 4.52 -16.48 6.83
C VAL A 393 4.51 -15.11 6.16
N LEU A 394 3.50 -14.29 6.42
CA LEU A 394 3.43 -12.94 5.86
C LEU A 394 4.57 -12.04 6.35
N TRP A 395 4.97 -12.18 7.61
CA TRP A 395 6.11 -11.45 8.17
C TRP A 395 7.43 -11.81 7.47
N VAL A 396 7.68 -13.10 7.23
CA VAL A 396 8.83 -13.57 6.45
C VAL A 396 8.77 -13.02 5.02
N LEU A 397 7.62 -13.11 4.36
CA LEU A 397 7.43 -12.58 3.01
C LEU A 397 7.74 -11.07 2.96
N ARG A 398 7.30 -10.29 3.96
CA ARG A 398 7.63 -8.87 4.05
C ARG A 398 9.14 -8.64 4.14
N ALA A 399 9.87 -9.44 4.92
CA ALA A 399 11.32 -9.32 5.06
C ALA A 399 12.08 -9.57 3.74
N PHE A 400 11.57 -10.45 2.86
CA PHE A 400 12.18 -10.77 1.57
C PHE A 400 11.62 -10.00 0.38
N SER A 401 10.50 -9.29 0.56
CA SER A 401 9.75 -8.62 -0.51
C SER A 401 10.58 -7.61 -1.35
N GLY A 402 11.69 -7.09 -0.82
CA GLY A 402 12.60 -6.22 -1.57
C GLY A 402 13.41 -6.93 -2.66
N ARG A 403 13.48 -8.27 -2.63
CA ARG A 403 14.38 -9.07 -3.47
C ARG A 403 13.76 -9.65 -4.74
N PHE A 404 12.45 -9.53 -4.92
CA PHE A 404 11.75 -10.06 -6.08
C PHE A 404 10.62 -9.13 -6.53
N TRP A 405 10.19 -9.30 -7.77
CA TRP A 405 9.05 -8.59 -8.35
C TRP A 405 7.98 -9.60 -8.75
N LEU A 406 6.74 -9.14 -8.78
CA LEU A 406 5.58 -9.96 -9.11
C LEU A 406 4.82 -9.34 -10.29
N VAL A 407 3.89 -10.11 -10.84
CA VAL A 407 2.74 -9.57 -11.58
C VAL A 407 1.47 -9.64 -10.73
N CYS A 408 0.44 -8.86 -11.09
CA CYS A 408 -0.83 -8.82 -10.36
C CYS A 408 -1.51 -10.19 -10.26
N GLN A 409 -1.35 -11.06 -11.24
CA GLN A 409 -1.85 -12.44 -11.19
C GLN A 409 -1.20 -13.24 -10.06
N GLN A 410 0.13 -13.17 -9.91
CA GLN A 410 0.86 -13.83 -8.84
C GLN A 410 0.46 -13.26 -7.47
N LEU A 411 0.28 -11.94 -7.37
CA LEU A 411 -0.22 -11.33 -6.14
C LEU A 411 -1.62 -11.84 -5.79
N ARG A 412 -2.55 -11.95 -6.75
CA ARG A 412 -3.88 -12.53 -6.49
C ARG A 412 -3.78 -13.96 -5.93
N GLU A 413 -2.93 -14.81 -6.51
CA GLU A 413 -2.71 -16.16 -6.01
C GLU A 413 -2.18 -16.16 -4.55
N LEU A 414 -1.30 -15.22 -4.21
CA LEU A 414 -0.83 -15.02 -2.84
C LEU A 414 -1.95 -14.59 -1.89
N LEU A 415 -2.84 -13.69 -2.33
CA LEU A 415 -3.97 -13.24 -1.52
C LEU A 415 -4.92 -14.39 -1.17
N CYS A 416 -5.07 -15.39 -2.05
CA CYS A 416 -5.88 -16.58 -1.84
C CYS A 416 -5.32 -17.55 -0.78
N LEU A 417 -4.08 -17.34 -0.30
CA LEU A 417 -3.53 -18.08 0.84
C LEU A 417 -4.05 -17.58 2.19
N PHE A 418 -4.49 -16.31 2.26
CA PHE A 418 -4.85 -15.67 3.52
C PHE A 418 -6.37 -15.59 3.69
N GLN A 419 -6.88 -16.39 4.63
CA GLN A 419 -8.29 -16.39 5.04
C GLN A 419 -8.66 -15.10 5.80
N SER A 420 -7.75 -14.61 6.64
CA SER A 420 -7.98 -13.35 7.35
C SER A 420 -7.89 -12.17 6.40
N ILE A 421 -8.97 -11.39 6.37
CA ILE A 421 -9.04 -10.13 5.64
C ILE A 421 -7.90 -9.17 5.99
N GLN A 422 -7.51 -9.11 7.27
CA GLN A 422 -6.43 -8.23 7.72
C GLN A 422 -5.11 -8.66 7.10
N LEU A 423 -4.80 -9.96 7.12
CA LEU A 423 -3.58 -10.50 6.50
C LEU A 423 -3.58 -10.30 4.99
N ARG A 424 -4.74 -10.45 4.33
CA ARG A 424 -4.88 -10.19 2.89
C ARG A 424 -4.65 -8.71 2.56
N SER A 425 -5.18 -7.82 3.38
CA SER A 425 -4.99 -6.37 3.25
C SER A 425 -3.54 -5.97 3.49
N ASP A 426 -2.88 -6.57 4.49
CA ASP A 426 -1.45 -6.39 4.75
C ASP A 426 -0.59 -6.92 3.59
N ALA A 427 -0.92 -8.11 3.05
CA ALA A 427 -0.24 -8.66 1.89
C ALA A 427 -0.36 -7.75 0.66
N LEU A 428 -1.56 -7.24 0.35
CA LEU A 428 -1.73 -6.27 -0.73
C LEU A 428 -0.89 -5.01 -0.47
N THR A 429 -0.94 -4.47 0.76
CA THR A 429 -0.19 -3.27 1.16
C THR A 429 1.31 -3.46 0.96
N TYR A 430 1.86 -4.63 1.29
CA TYR A 430 3.28 -4.91 1.12
C TYR A 430 3.67 -5.11 -0.34
N PHE A 431 2.82 -5.72 -1.17
CA PHE A 431 3.25 -6.22 -2.48
C PHE A 431 2.74 -5.43 -3.69
N TYR A 432 1.78 -4.52 -3.56
CA TYR A 432 1.24 -3.82 -4.74
C TYR A 432 2.29 -2.97 -5.49
N LEU A 433 3.20 -2.29 -4.78
CA LEU A 433 4.33 -1.57 -5.41
C LEU A 433 5.44 -2.52 -5.89
N ARG A 434 5.35 -3.82 -5.56
CA ARG A 434 6.22 -4.88 -6.08
C ARG A 434 5.62 -5.56 -7.32
N CYS A 435 4.43 -5.15 -7.76
CA CYS A 435 3.84 -5.60 -9.01
C CYS A 435 4.28 -4.71 -10.18
N LEU A 436 4.88 -5.31 -11.20
CA LEU A 436 5.37 -4.60 -12.39
C LEU A 436 4.24 -4.02 -13.23
N ASP A 437 3.12 -4.73 -13.28
CA ASP A 437 1.93 -4.42 -14.06
C ASP A 437 0.80 -3.83 -13.20
N TRP A 438 1.08 -3.40 -11.95
CA TRP A 438 0.07 -2.79 -11.06
C TRP A 438 -0.80 -1.71 -11.71
N PRO A 439 -0.26 -0.67 -12.39
CA PRO A 439 -1.09 0.37 -12.99
C PRO A 439 -1.99 -0.18 -14.12
N VAL A 440 -1.61 -1.33 -14.71
CA VAL A 440 -2.29 -1.98 -15.84
C VAL A 440 -3.37 -2.95 -15.35
N ASN A 441 -3.01 -3.84 -14.42
CA ASN A 441 -3.76 -5.03 -14.06
C ASN A 441 -4.11 -5.11 -12.55
N GLY A 442 -3.92 -4.03 -11.78
CA GLY A 442 -4.24 -4.00 -10.34
C GLY A 442 -5.70 -4.37 -10.01
N LYS A 443 -6.61 -4.21 -10.98
CA LYS A 443 -8.03 -4.62 -10.88
C LYS A 443 -8.21 -6.13 -10.64
N ILE A 444 -7.26 -6.96 -11.07
CA ILE A 444 -7.23 -8.41 -10.79
C ILE A 444 -7.19 -8.67 -9.28
N CYS A 445 -6.42 -7.87 -8.53
CA CYS A 445 -6.31 -7.99 -7.07
C CYS A 445 -7.52 -7.37 -6.35
N ARG A 446 -8.09 -6.28 -6.89
CA ARG A 446 -9.26 -5.59 -6.33
C ARG A 446 -10.46 -6.51 -6.15
N ALA A 447 -10.65 -7.49 -7.04
CA ALA A 447 -11.75 -8.46 -6.98
C ALA A 447 -11.70 -9.41 -5.76
N LYS A 448 -10.59 -9.45 -5.00
CA LYS A 448 -10.47 -10.24 -3.76
C LYS A 448 -10.93 -9.51 -2.50
N PHE A 449 -11.48 -8.32 -2.66
CA PHE A 449 -11.94 -7.44 -1.59
C PHE A 449 -13.36 -7.00 -1.86
N SER A 450 -14.20 -6.91 -0.84
CA SER A 450 -15.49 -6.23 -0.96
C SER A 450 -15.29 -4.70 -1.04
N GLN A 451 -16.35 -3.96 -1.37
CA GLN A 451 -16.26 -2.50 -1.54
C GLN A 451 -15.76 -1.78 -0.27
N GLY A 452 -16.25 -2.16 0.91
CA GLY A 452 -15.84 -1.55 2.18
C GLY A 452 -14.38 -1.83 2.53
N GLU A 453 -13.90 -3.02 2.21
CA GLU A 453 -12.53 -3.46 2.46
C GLU A 453 -11.55 -2.74 1.55
N TRP A 454 -11.92 -2.59 0.28
CA TRP A 454 -11.15 -1.81 -0.67
C TRP A 454 -11.12 -0.33 -0.29
N ALA A 455 -12.22 0.23 0.22
CA ALA A 455 -12.23 1.60 0.74
C ALA A 455 -11.27 1.77 1.93
N ALA A 456 -11.24 0.82 2.87
CA ALA A 456 -10.28 0.82 3.98
C ALA A 456 -8.82 0.73 3.50
N LEU A 457 -8.54 -0.16 2.55
CA LEU A 457 -7.24 -0.26 1.88
C LEU A 457 -6.84 1.03 1.16
N THR A 458 -7.79 1.67 0.48
CA THR A 458 -7.58 2.94 -0.23
C THR A 458 -7.26 4.06 0.76
N GLY A 459 -7.94 4.11 1.91
CA GLY A 459 -7.60 5.05 2.99
C GLY A 459 -6.19 4.84 3.54
N ARG A 460 -5.74 3.57 3.63
CA ARG A 460 -4.41 3.21 4.14
C ARG A 460 -3.27 3.51 3.15
N VAL A 461 -3.47 3.15 1.88
CA VAL A 461 -2.41 3.20 0.85
C VAL A 461 -2.42 4.50 0.04
N GLY A 462 -3.57 5.18 0.00
CA GLY A 462 -3.79 6.39 -0.77
C GLY A 462 -4.56 6.13 -2.07
N TRP A 463 -5.44 7.07 -2.38
CA TRP A 463 -6.34 7.04 -3.54
C TRP A 463 -5.58 7.02 -4.87
N ILE A 464 -4.50 7.79 -4.97
CA ILE A 464 -3.73 7.92 -6.21
C ILE A 464 -2.84 6.71 -6.50
N ASN A 465 -2.45 5.96 -5.46
CA ASN A 465 -1.63 4.76 -5.57
C ASN A 465 -2.45 3.54 -6.00
N LEU A 466 -3.71 3.46 -5.57
CA LEU A 466 -4.65 2.40 -5.98
C LEU A 466 -5.54 2.79 -7.17
N PHE A 467 -5.34 3.98 -7.75
CA PHE A 467 -6.11 4.44 -8.90
C PHE A 467 -5.90 3.52 -10.12
N PRO A 468 -6.96 2.96 -10.72
CA PRO A 468 -6.85 2.03 -11.84
C PRO A 468 -6.66 2.77 -13.16
N TYR A 469 -5.46 3.31 -13.40
CA TYR A 469 -5.14 4.14 -14.58
C TYR A 469 -5.56 3.51 -15.91
N PHE A 470 -5.37 2.19 -16.05
CA PHE A 470 -5.66 1.46 -17.28
C PHE A 470 -7.05 0.85 -17.32
N GLN A 471 -7.73 0.70 -16.19
CA GLN A 471 -9.04 0.04 -16.13
C GLN A 471 -10.03 0.75 -15.19
N PRO A 472 -10.29 2.06 -15.38
CA PRO A 472 -11.20 2.84 -14.53
C PRO A 472 -12.68 2.57 -14.83
N GLU A 473 -13.01 1.61 -15.69
CA GLU A 473 -14.39 1.26 -16.01
C GLU A 473 -15.13 0.73 -14.77
N CYS A 474 -16.35 1.21 -14.54
CA CYS A 474 -17.19 0.93 -13.37
C CYS A 474 -16.65 1.50 -12.05
N LEU A 475 -15.59 2.33 -12.10
CA LEU A 475 -15.04 2.97 -10.90
C LEU A 475 -16.03 4.01 -10.35
N THR A 476 -16.65 3.69 -9.22
CA THR A 476 -17.49 4.63 -8.45
C THR A 476 -16.70 5.17 -7.27
N VAL A 477 -16.62 6.49 -7.15
CA VAL A 477 -15.81 7.17 -6.13
C VAL A 477 -16.60 8.26 -5.42
N SER A 478 -16.24 8.48 -4.15
CA SER A 478 -16.62 9.64 -3.35
C SER A 478 -15.31 10.30 -2.89
N LEU A 479 -15.00 11.45 -3.47
CA LEU A 479 -13.73 12.14 -3.34
C LEU A 479 -13.90 13.41 -2.50
N ASP A 480 -13.17 13.50 -1.39
CA ASP A 480 -13.01 14.72 -0.60
C ASP A 480 -11.95 15.62 -1.24
N LEU A 481 -12.40 16.73 -1.84
CA LEU A 481 -11.53 17.69 -2.52
C LEU A 481 -10.62 18.50 -1.57
N ALA A 482 -10.87 18.43 -0.25
CA ALA A 482 -9.96 18.96 0.76
C ALA A 482 -8.68 18.12 0.89
N VAL A 483 -8.74 16.83 0.58
CA VAL A 483 -7.58 15.94 0.55
C VAL A 483 -6.88 16.09 -0.80
N TYR A 484 -5.62 16.52 -0.77
CA TYR A 484 -4.86 16.89 -1.98
C TYR A 484 -4.78 15.73 -3.00
N GLU A 485 -4.47 14.52 -2.54
CA GLU A 485 -4.38 13.36 -3.43
C GLU A 485 -5.71 12.96 -4.06
N GLN A 486 -6.83 13.15 -3.36
CA GLN A 486 -8.17 12.82 -3.88
C GLN A 486 -8.58 13.85 -4.94
N ARG A 487 -8.21 15.11 -4.74
CA ARG A 487 -8.30 16.16 -5.77
C ARG A 487 -7.44 15.83 -6.99
N ARG A 488 -6.27 15.19 -6.82
CA ARG A 488 -5.45 14.68 -7.94
C ARG A 488 -6.12 13.51 -8.66
N VAL A 489 -6.81 12.62 -7.95
CA VAL A 489 -7.63 11.57 -8.58
C VAL A 489 -8.77 12.17 -9.40
N MET A 490 -9.47 13.20 -8.88
CA MET A 490 -10.47 13.94 -9.65
C MET A 490 -9.86 14.53 -10.93
N HIS A 491 -8.69 15.15 -10.83
CA HIS A 491 -7.96 15.69 -11.98
C HIS A 491 -7.62 14.60 -13.01
N ALA A 492 -7.15 13.44 -12.56
CA ALA A 492 -6.88 12.30 -13.43
C ALA A 492 -8.13 11.83 -14.19
N LEU A 493 -9.28 11.76 -13.51
CA LEU A 493 -10.57 11.38 -14.12
C LEU A 493 -11.04 12.40 -15.16
N VAL A 494 -10.89 13.70 -14.90
CA VAL A 494 -11.20 14.76 -15.88
C VAL A 494 -10.30 14.68 -17.09
N ARG A 495 -8.99 14.44 -16.90
CA ARG A 495 -8.03 14.29 -18.00
C ARG A 495 -8.32 13.06 -18.85
N LEU A 496 -8.66 11.93 -18.21
CA LEU A 496 -9.09 10.73 -18.90
C LEU A 496 -10.33 11.01 -19.74
N SER A 497 -11.37 11.59 -19.13
CA SER A 497 -12.62 11.93 -19.84
C SER A 497 -12.38 12.89 -21.01
N SER A 498 -11.50 13.88 -20.85
CA SER A 498 -11.16 14.82 -21.92
C SER A 498 -10.38 14.17 -23.07
N SER A 499 -9.55 13.16 -22.77
CA SER A 499 -8.77 12.43 -23.76
C SER A 499 -9.54 11.31 -24.46
N GLU A 500 -10.54 10.74 -23.78
CA GLU A 500 -11.35 9.62 -24.24
C GLU A 500 -12.69 10.13 -24.75
N GLN A 501 -13.64 10.37 -23.82
CA GLN A 501 -14.94 10.93 -24.12
C GLN A 501 -15.50 11.69 -22.91
N ILE A 502 -16.00 12.90 -23.11
CA ILE A 502 -16.46 13.82 -22.03
C ILE A 502 -17.63 13.20 -21.22
N ARG A 503 -18.43 12.35 -21.86
CA ARG A 503 -19.58 11.67 -21.24
C ARG A 503 -19.19 10.47 -20.37
N ASN A 504 -17.91 10.11 -20.29
CA ASN A 504 -17.45 8.98 -19.49
C ASN A 504 -17.67 9.18 -17.98
N ILE A 505 -17.73 10.43 -17.51
CA ILE A 505 -18.13 10.74 -16.14
C ILE A 505 -19.66 10.70 -16.03
N ARG A 506 -20.17 9.75 -15.24
CA ARG A 506 -21.61 9.48 -15.07
C ARG A 506 -22.09 9.95 -13.70
N LYS A 507 -23.31 10.50 -13.70
CA LYS A 507 -24.05 10.97 -12.52
C LYS A 507 -23.20 11.83 -11.55
N PRO A 508 -22.38 12.78 -12.04
CA PRO A 508 -21.58 13.60 -11.15
C PRO A 508 -22.49 14.44 -10.23
N ARG A 509 -22.18 14.44 -8.94
CA ARG A 509 -22.82 15.30 -7.92
C ARG A 509 -21.78 15.81 -6.92
N ILE A 510 -22.03 16.97 -6.32
CA ILE A 510 -21.13 17.60 -5.36
C ILE A 510 -21.89 18.09 -4.13
N ASP A 511 -21.34 17.81 -2.96
CA ASP A 511 -21.68 18.49 -1.72
C ASP A 511 -20.58 19.50 -1.40
N LYS A 512 -20.85 20.78 -1.70
CA LYS A 512 -19.87 21.86 -1.56
C LYS A 512 -19.46 22.11 -0.11
N ASN A 513 -20.35 21.82 0.84
CA ASN A 513 -20.22 22.24 2.22
C ASN A 513 -19.98 21.06 3.19
N GLY A 514 -19.99 19.82 2.73
CA GLY A 514 -19.93 18.64 3.59
C GLY A 514 -21.19 18.49 4.46
N THR A 515 -22.32 19.02 4.00
CA THR A 515 -23.62 19.03 4.72
C THR A 515 -24.50 17.83 4.39
N ASN A 516 -23.97 16.88 3.60
CA ASN A 516 -24.70 15.77 2.98
C ASN A 516 -25.82 16.23 2.02
N HIS A 517 -25.71 17.46 1.50
CA HIS A 517 -26.62 18.02 0.51
C HIS A 517 -25.95 18.03 -0.86
N PHE A 518 -26.26 17.03 -1.68
CA PHE A 518 -25.65 16.87 -3.00
C PHE A 518 -26.41 17.63 -4.09
N GLU A 519 -25.68 18.49 -4.80
CA GLU A 519 -26.11 19.16 -6.02
C GLU A 519 -25.65 18.36 -7.25
N GLN A 520 -26.54 18.11 -8.21
CA GLN A 520 -26.16 17.49 -9.48
C GLN A 520 -25.54 18.49 -10.43
N PHE A 521 -24.53 18.08 -11.20
CA PHE A 521 -23.99 18.91 -12.27
C PHE A 521 -24.89 18.85 -13.50
N THR A 522 -25.73 19.87 -13.71
CA THR A 522 -26.68 19.93 -14.85
C THR A 522 -25.99 19.85 -16.21
N ALA A 523 -24.80 20.43 -16.34
CA ALA A 523 -24.02 20.46 -17.58
C ALA A 523 -22.81 19.49 -17.57
N GLY A 524 -22.75 18.58 -16.60
CA GLY A 524 -21.55 17.77 -16.35
C GLY A 524 -20.44 18.53 -15.61
N ILE A 525 -19.28 17.87 -15.46
CA ILE A 525 -18.12 18.44 -14.76
C ILE A 525 -17.59 19.67 -15.53
N PRO A 526 -17.23 20.78 -14.85
CA PRO A 526 -16.70 21.97 -15.52
C PRO A 526 -15.42 21.66 -16.32
N MET A 527 -15.37 22.11 -17.58
CA MET A 527 -14.21 21.92 -18.46
C MET A 527 -12.93 22.58 -17.93
N SER A 528 -13.05 23.63 -17.10
CA SER A 528 -11.91 24.27 -16.46
C SER A 528 -11.15 23.33 -15.51
N TRP A 529 -11.78 22.27 -15.01
CA TRP A 529 -11.16 21.29 -14.10
C TRP A 529 -10.07 20.44 -14.78
N ASP A 530 -9.86 20.57 -16.10
CA ASP A 530 -8.66 20.06 -16.76
C ASP A 530 -7.38 20.77 -16.26
N GLN A 531 -7.52 22.01 -15.76
CA GLN A 531 -6.50 22.69 -14.99
C GLN A 531 -6.66 22.36 -13.51
N TYR A 532 -5.62 21.84 -12.88
CA TYR A 532 -5.65 21.40 -11.49
C TYR A 532 -6.12 22.50 -10.51
N ASP A 533 -5.62 23.73 -10.70
CA ASP A 533 -5.93 24.86 -9.81
C ASP A 533 -7.38 25.35 -9.92
N SER A 534 -8.11 24.94 -10.96
CA SER A 534 -9.53 25.24 -11.13
C SER A 534 -10.44 24.27 -10.37
N ILE A 535 -9.90 23.17 -9.83
CA ILE A 535 -10.67 22.23 -9.02
C ILE A 535 -10.84 22.82 -7.61
N PRO A 536 -12.05 22.86 -7.04
CA PRO A 536 -12.28 23.38 -5.69
C PRO A 536 -11.39 22.68 -4.65
N ARG A 537 -10.97 23.42 -3.61
CA ARG A 537 -10.18 22.89 -2.49
C ARG A 537 -11.02 22.27 -1.37
N ARG A 538 -12.33 22.20 -1.52
CA ARG A 538 -13.29 21.69 -0.53
C ARG A 538 -14.51 21.09 -1.22
N GLY A 539 -15.20 20.23 -0.51
CA GLY A 539 -16.43 19.57 -0.94
C GLY A 539 -16.22 18.11 -1.30
N ILE A 540 -17.30 17.34 -1.28
CA ILE A 540 -17.32 15.91 -1.58
C ILE A 540 -17.93 15.73 -2.97
N VAL A 541 -17.17 15.15 -3.90
CA VAL A 541 -17.63 14.85 -5.25
C VAL A 541 -17.87 13.36 -5.40
N GLU A 542 -19.05 13.01 -5.90
CA GLU A 542 -19.40 11.63 -6.22
C GLU A 542 -19.69 11.47 -7.70
N LEU A 543 -19.12 10.42 -8.29
CA LEU A 543 -19.30 10.10 -9.70
C LEU A 543 -18.95 8.63 -9.98
N THR A 544 -19.35 8.16 -11.16
CA THR A 544 -18.91 6.87 -11.72
C THR A 544 -18.21 7.10 -13.04
N TYR A 545 -17.02 6.52 -13.23
CA TYR A 545 -16.32 6.53 -14.51
C TYR A 545 -16.68 5.30 -15.34
N MET A 546 -17.14 5.51 -16.58
CA MET A 546 -17.52 4.47 -17.52
C MET A 546 -16.94 4.80 -18.89
N CYS A 547 -16.13 3.92 -19.46
CA CYS A 547 -15.55 4.11 -20.80
C CYS A 547 -15.89 2.91 -21.69
N SER A 548 -16.35 3.17 -22.90
CA SER A 548 -16.45 2.15 -23.94
C SER A 548 -15.06 1.72 -24.39
N SER A 549 -14.89 0.44 -24.72
CA SER A 549 -13.65 -0.13 -25.29
C SER A 549 -13.16 0.63 -26.52
N GLU A 550 -14.08 1.18 -27.32
CA GLU A 550 -13.76 1.95 -28.54
C GLU A 550 -13.17 3.33 -28.26
N HIS A 551 -13.41 3.88 -27.06
CA HIS A 551 -12.92 5.20 -26.65
C HIS A 551 -11.66 5.12 -25.78
N VAL A 552 -11.21 3.92 -25.41
CA VAL A 552 -10.01 3.73 -24.60
C VAL A 552 -8.80 4.31 -25.31
N ARG A 553 -8.05 5.18 -24.61
CA ARG A 553 -6.79 5.74 -25.11
C ARG A 553 -5.62 5.29 -24.24
N LEU A 554 -5.09 4.10 -24.52
CA LEU A 554 -4.00 3.50 -23.73
C LEU A 554 -2.77 4.39 -23.59
N ARG A 555 -2.40 5.15 -24.64
CA ARG A 555 -1.30 6.12 -24.56
C ARG A 555 -1.58 7.25 -23.57
N ALA A 556 -2.82 7.72 -23.47
CA ALA A 556 -3.22 8.73 -22.50
C ALA A 556 -3.19 8.16 -21.07
N ARG A 557 -3.73 6.95 -20.88
CA ARG A 557 -3.69 6.21 -19.60
C ARG A 557 -2.25 5.98 -19.13
N ARG A 558 -1.35 5.54 -20.03
CA ARG A 558 0.09 5.41 -19.76
C ARG A 558 0.71 6.73 -19.31
N ARG A 559 0.49 7.81 -20.06
CA ARG A 559 1.03 9.14 -19.73
C ARG A 559 0.58 9.60 -18.35
N LEU A 560 -0.68 9.35 -17.97
CA LEU A 560 -1.16 9.66 -16.62
C LEU A 560 -0.46 8.82 -15.56
N ALA A 561 -0.35 7.50 -15.74
CA ALA A 561 0.35 6.62 -14.81
C ALA A 561 1.82 7.03 -14.63
N SER A 562 2.53 7.37 -15.71
CA SER A 562 3.93 7.80 -15.69
C SER A 562 4.11 9.20 -15.08
N SER A 563 3.30 10.18 -15.47
CA SER A 563 3.48 11.58 -15.03
C SER A 563 2.97 11.86 -13.62
N LEU A 564 1.88 11.21 -13.20
CA LEU A 564 1.33 11.37 -11.85
C LEU A 564 2.03 10.46 -10.86
N CYS A 565 2.18 9.19 -11.18
CA CYS A 565 2.61 8.15 -10.24
C CYS A 565 3.95 7.50 -10.60
N GLY A 566 4.74 8.08 -11.51
CA GLY A 566 6.12 7.65 -11.75
C GLY A 566 6.30 6.27 -12.41
N TRP A 567 5.24 5.69 -12.99
CA TRP A 567 5.28 4.40 -13.69
C TRP A 567 5.99 4.52 -15.05
N ASN A 568 7.30 4.72 -15.02
CA ASN A 568 8.15 4.99 -16.18
C ASN A 568 8.68 3.72 -16.88
N THR A 569 8.35 2.55 -16.36
CA THR A 569 8.74 1.23 -16.91
C THR A 569 7.76 0.69 -17.96
N LEU A 570 6.58 1.32 -18.10
CA LEU A 570 5.56 0.87 -19.05
C LEU A 570 6.03 1.07 -20.51
N PRO A 571 5.72 0.12 -21.42
CA PRO A 571 6.14 0.21 -22.82
C PRO A 571 5.58 1.46 -23.51
N GLU A 572 6.35 2.04 -24.43
CA GLU A 572 5.84 3.15 -25.23
C GLU A 572 4.99 2.75 -26.42
N ASP A 573 5.24 1.55 -26.92
CA ASP A 573 4.54 0.92 -28.03
C ASP A 573 3.12 0.52 -27.62
N SER A 574 2.12 0.94 -28.41
CA SER A 574 0.71 0.64 -28.14
C SER A 574 0.43 -0.86 -28.19
N THR A 575 1.08 -1.59 -29.11
CA THR A 575 0.84 -3.02 -29.30
C THR A 575 1.30 -3.81 -28.07
N LYS A 576 2.54 -3.58 -27.63
CA LYS A 576 3.06 -4.16 -26.38
C LYS A 576 2.22 -3.77 -25.17
N LEU A 577 1.67 -2.56 -25.16
CA LEU A 577 0.83 -2.09 -24.07
C LEU A 577 -0.54 -2.79 -24.07
N GLU A 578 -1.12 -3.02 -25.25
CA GLU A 578 -2.35 -3.81 -25.45
C GLU A 578 -2.15 -5.25 -24.98
N ASP A 579 -1.04 -5.88 -25.36
CA ASP A 579 -0.69 -7.26 -24.96
C ASP A 579 -0.52 -7.40 -23.44
N MET A 580 -0.11 -6.33 -22.74
CA MET A 580 0.01 -6.32 -21.28
C MET A 580 -1.34 -6.19 -20.55
N VAL A 581 -2.36 -5.62 -21.20
CA VAL A 581 -3.64 -5.34 -20.55
C VAL A 581 -4.50 -6.59 -20.50
N THR A 582 -4.71 -7.10 -19.30
CA THR A 582 -5.71 -8.13 -19.04
C THR A 582 -6.98 -7.46 -18.52
N TRP A 583 -7.91 -7.19 -19.42
CA TRP A 583 -9.20 -6.57 -19.08
C TRP A 583 -9.96 -7.36 -18.01
N TRP A 584 -10.39 -6.69 -16.96
CA TRP A 584 -10.93 -7.35 -15.79
C TRP A 584 -12.16 -6.63 -15.25
N SER A 585 -13.13 -7.40 -14.78
CA SER A 585 -14.35 -6.89 -14.16
C SER A 585 -14.42 -7.34 -12.71
N ILE A 586 -15.01 -6.51 -11.85
CA ILE A 586 -15.28 -6.86 -10.46
C ILE A 586 -16.77 -7.20 -10.42
N LEU A 587 -17.11 -8.48 -10.22
CA LEU A 587 -18.51 -8.92 -10.36
C LEU A 587 -19.46 -8.25 -9.35
N ASP A 588 -18.94 -7.82 -8.19
CA ASP A 588 -19.71 -7.06 -7.20
C ASP A 588 -20.13 -5.65 -7.69
N GLU A 589 -19.42 -5.11 -8.69
CA GLU A 589 -19.70 -3.79 -9.29
C GLU A 589 -20.52 -3.90 -10.58
N VAL A 590 -20.82 -5.13 -11.03
CA VAL A 590 -21.57 -5.43 -12.25
C VAL A 590 -23.03 -5.78 -11.90
N PRO A 591 -24.04 -5.29 -12.63
CA PRO A 591 -25.41 -5.70 -12.42
C PRO A 591 -25.57 -7.22 -12.51
N LEU A 592 -26.32 -7.82 -11.57
CA LEU A 592 -26.50 -9.27 -11.52
C LEU A 592 -27.19 -9.80 -12.79
N GLU A 593 -28.04 -8.98 -13.39
CA GLU A 593 -28.68 -9.21 -14.68
C GLU A 593 -27.65 -9.42 -15.79
N ALA A 594 -26.59 -8.61 -15.82
CA ALA A 594 -25.53 -8.73 -16.81
C ALA A 594 -24.73 -10.01 -16.60
N VAL A 595 -24.44 -10.37 -15.34
CA VAL A 595 -23.80 -11.66 -15.01
C VAL A 595 -24.66 -12.82 -15.49
N ARG A 596 -25.98 -12.76 -15.28
CA ARG A 596 -26.92 -13.78 -15.73
C ARG A 596 -26.91 -13.97 -17.25
N VAL A 597 -26.97 -12.87 -17.99
CA VAL A 597 -26.90 -12.92 -19.46
C VAL A 597 -25.54 -13.45 -19.90
N MET A 598 -24.44 -13.01 -19.29
CA MET A 598 -23.10 -13.51 -19.60
C MET A 598 -22.99 -15.04 -19.40
N VAL A 599 -23.48 -15.57 -18.28
CA VAL A 599 -23.53 -17.01 -18.00
C VAL A 599 -24.35 -17.75 -19.06
N PHE A 600 -25.54 -17.24 -19.39
CA PHE A 600 -26.37 -17.81 -20.45
C PHE A 600 -25.61 -17.89 -21.78
N LEU A 601 -24.89 -16.82 -22.15
CA LEU A 601 -24.14 -16.79 -23.40
C LEU A 601 -23.01 -17.82 -23.42
N VAL A 602 -22.22 -17.91 -22.34
CA VAL A 602 -21.11 -18.89 -22.25
C VAL A 602 -21.60 -20.34 -22.29
N LEU A 603 -22.82 -20.61 -21.82
CA LEU A 603 -23.38 -21.95 -21.83
C LEU A 603 -23.96 -22.37 -23.20
N ASN A 604 -24.42 -21.39 -24.00
CA ASN A 604 -25.15 -21.65 -25.24
C ASN A 604 -24.34 -21.38 -26.52
N PHE A 605 -23.19 -20.72 -26.41
CA PHE A 605 -22.35 -20.36 -27.55
C PHE A 605 -20.89 -20.76 -27.33
N GLN A 606 -20.14 -20.95 -28.41
CA GLN A 606 -18.71 -21.23 -28.34
C GLN A 606 -17.93 -20.00 -27.88
N ASP A 607 -18.28 -18.83 -28.41
CA ASP A 607 -17.65 -17.56 -28.07
C ASP A 607 -18.67 -16.39 -28.08
N PHE A 608 -18.26 -15.24 -27.56
CA PHE A 608 -19.13 -14.05 -27.55
C PHE A 608 -19.37 -13.45 -28.95
N ARG A 609 -18.59 -13.84 -29.95
CA ARG A 609 -18.74 -13.35 -31.33
C ARG A 609 -19.87 -14.08 -32.03
N GLU A 610 -19.99 -15.39 -31.84
CA GLU A 610 -21.09 -16.22 -32.30
C GLU A 610 -22.40 -15.80 -31.63
N ALA A 611 -22.37 -15.54 -30.31
CA ALA A 611 -23.50 -14.98 -29.58
C ALA A 611 -23.98 -13.65 -30.19
N PHE A 612 -23.05 -12.74 -30.50
CA PHE A 612 -23.34 -11.47 -31.14
C PHE A 612 -23.95 -11.67 -32.53
N ASP A 613 -23.32 -12.47 -33.37
CA ASP A 613 -23.74 -12.71 -34.76
C ASP A 613 -25.11 -13.41 -34.81
N THR A 614 -25.46 -14.21 -33.80
CA THR A 614 -26.79 -14.82 -33.63
C THR A 614 -27.84 -13.79 -33.22
N CYS A 615 -27.46 -12.80 -32.40
CA CYS A 615 -28.35 -11.70 -32.03
C CYS A 615 -28.53 -10.69 -33.18
N ASP A 616 -27.51 -10.46 -34.02
CA ASP A 616 -27.53 -9.51 -35.15
C ASP A 616 -28.15 -10.15 -36.39
N ALA A 617 -29.45 -10.43 -36.30
CA ALA A 617 -30.18 -11.08 -37.38
C ALA A 617 -30.25 -10.25 -38.67
N ASN A 618 -30.14 -8.93 -38.54
CA ASN A 618 -30.10 -8.02 -39.68
C ASN A 618 -28.70 -7.92 -40.31
N LYS A 619 -27.67 -8.52 -39.70
CA LYS A 619 -26.25 -8.43 -40.09
C LYS A 619 -25.79 -6.98 -40.26
N SER A 620 -26.26 -6.11 -39.37
CA SER A 620 -25.98 -4.68 -39.40
C SER A 620 -24.60 -4.36 -38.81
N GLY A 621 -24.00 -5.29 -38.05
CA GLY A 621 -22.79 -5.09 -37.26
C GLY A 621 -23.03 -4.43 -35.91
N THR A 622 -24.29 -4.14 -35.57
CA THR A 622 -24.73 -3.44 -34.35
C THR A 622 -26.02 -4.03 -33.80
N LEU A 623 -26.19 -4.05 -32.48
CA LEU A 623 -27.44 -4.47 -31.84
C LEU A 623 -28.15 -3.26 -31.25
N ASN A 624 -29.34 -2.94 -31.75
CA ASN A 624 -30.24 -2.01 -31.06
C ASN A 624 -31.01 -2.73 -29.94
N LEU A 625 -31.61 -1.96 -29.02
CA LEU A 625 -32.33 -2.50 -27.86
C LEU A 625 -33.40 -3.53 -28.24
N LYS A 626 -34.20 -3.26 -29.28
CA LYS A 626 -35.31 -4.15 -29.69
C LYS A 626 -34.80 -5.48 -30.23
N GLU A 627 -33.75 -5.44 -31.04
CA GLU A 627 -33.11 -6.63 -31.60
C GLU A 627 -32.48 -7.48 -30.49
N PHE A 628 -31.71 -6.85 -29.61
CA PHE A 628 -31.08 -7.49 -28.45
C PHE A 628 -32.10 -8.21 -27.55
N VAL A 629 -33.13 -7.48 -27.09
CA VAL A 629 -34.16 -8.03 -26.19
C VAL A 629 -34.93 -9.15 -26.86
N LYS A 630 -35.48 -8.91 -28.06
CA LYS A 630 -36.33 -9.88 -28.77
C LYS A 630 -35.57 -11.19 -29.05
N ARG A 631 -34.30 -11.11 -29.43
CA ARG A 631 -33.49 -12.29 -29.78
C ARG A 631 -33.12 -13.10 -28.56
N LEU A 632 -32.63 -12.44 -27.50
CA LEU A 632 -32.34 -13.14 -26.24
C LEU A 632 -33.59 -13.75 -25.62
N GLN A 633 -34.75 -13.08 -25.68
CA GLN A 633 -36.03 -13.64 -25.24
C GLN A 633 -36.41 -14.90 -26.04
N ALA A 634 -36.28 -14.87 -27.36
CA ALA A 634 -36.59 -16.01 -28.22
C ALA A 634 -35.68 -17.23 -27.94
N MET A 635 -34.48 -17.01 -27.41
CA MET A 635 -33.56 -18.06 -27.00
C MET A 635 -33.77 -18.53 -25.55
N GLY A 636 -34.77 -17.99 -24.84
CA GLY A 636 -35.06 -18.33 -23.45
C GLY A 636 -34.12 -17.67 -22.43
N CYS A 637 -33.29 -16.72 -22.84
CA CYS A 637 -32.38 -16.02 -21.93
C CYS A 637 -33.17 -15.24 -20.87
N ALA A 638 -32.89 -15.49 -19.60
CA ALA A 638 -33.56 -14.88 -18.46
C ALA A 638 -35.03 -15.31 -18.22
N ALA A 639 -35.53 -16.36 -18.89
CA ALA A 639 -36.83 -16.96 -18.57
C ALA A 639 -36.86 -17.46 -17.10
N GLY A 640 -38.01 -17.33 -16.43
CA GLY A 640 -38.26 -17.97 -15.13
C GLY A 640 -37.75 -17.29 -13.86
N ALA A 641 -36.91 -16.24 -13.90
CA ALA A 641 -36.41 -15.66 -12.63
C ALA A 641 -37.35 -14.62 -12.04
N ARG A 642 -37.90 -14.95 -10.87
CA ARG A 642 -38.25 -13.96 -9.87
C ARG A 642 -37.05 -13.82 -8.92
N LEU A 643 -36.24 -12.78 -9.08
CA LEU A 643 -35.31 -12.38 -8.02
C LEU A 643 -36.16 -11.82 -6.88
N GLN A 644 -36.39 -12.60 -5.82
CA GLN A 644 -36.90 -12.03 -4.56
C GLN A 644 -35.78 -11.17 -3.95
N THR A 645 -35.70 -9.90 -4.34
CA THR A 645 -34.94 -8.87 -3.60
C THR A 645 -35.71 -8.54 -2.33
N ARG A 646 -35.71 -9.48 -1.38
CA ARG A 646 -36.42 -9.36 -0.11
C ARG A 646 -35.55 -8.70 0.96
N ASP A 647 -35.04 -7.51 0.66
CA ASP A 647 -34.37 -6.61 1.62
C ASP A 647 -35.27 -5.41 2.01
N ALA A 648 -36.59 -5.61 2.00
CA ALA A 648 -37.53 -4.72 2.64
C ALA A 648 -37.97 -5.33 3.98
N LYS A 649 -37.45 -4.75 5.08
CA LYS A 649 -38.04 -4.84 6.43
C LYS A 649 -39.57 -4.73 6.36
N LYS A 650 -40.30 -5.84 6.51
CA LYS A 650 -41.72 -5.81 6.89
C LYS A 650 -42.23 -7.15 7.42
N ASP A 651 -42.48 -7.14 8.71
CA ASP A 651 -43.55 -7.77 9.50
C ASP A 651 -44.04 -9.20 9.18
N ILE A 652 -43.95 -9.99 10.24
CA ILE A 652 -44.34 -11.38 10.39
C ILE A 652 -45.87 -11.47 10.52
N SER A 653 -46.53 -11.86 9.44
CA SER A 653 -47.81 -12.60 9.40
C SER A 653 -48.09 -12.92 7.93
N GLY A 654 -48.21 -14.13 7.39
CA GLY A 654 -48.50 -15.46 7.92
C GLY A 654 -49.45 -16.09 6.90
N SER A 655 -48.95 -16.99 6.02
CA SER A 655 -49.72 -17.95 5.18
C SER A 655 -48.76 -18.81 4.34
N PRO A 656 -48.77 -20.15 4.43
CA PRO A 656 -48.05 -21.03 3.52
C PRO A 656 -48.97 -21.57 2.42
N GLY A 657 -48.60 -21.42 1.13
CA GLY A 657 -49.23 -22.21 0.06
C GLY A 657 -49.55 -21.55 -1.28
N GLU A 658 -48.95 -20.41 -1.67
CA GLU A 658 -49.07 -19.92 -3.04
C GLU A 658 -47.88 -20.36 -3.90
N THR A 659 -48.14 -21.27 -4.84
CA THR A 659 -47.26 -21.58 -5.97
C THR A 659 -47.01 -20.31 -6.77
N VAL A 660 -45.78 -19.83 -6.75
CA VAL A 660 -45.35 -18.60 -7.44
C VAL A 660 -45.49 -18.83 -8.96
N ALA A 661 -46.37 -18.07 -9.60
CA ALA A 661 -46.52 -18.11 -11.05
C ALA A 661 -45.18 -17.76 -11.75
N PRO A 662 -44.84 -18.42 -12.87
CA PRO A 662 -43.63 -18.13 -13.63
C PRO A 662 -43.57 -16.65 -14.00
N GLY A 663 -42.36 -16.06 -13.92
CA GLY A 663 -42.12 -14.64 -14.20
C GLY A 663 -42.76 -14.19 -15.51
N THR A 664 -43.33 -12.97 -15.50
CA THR A 664 -44.02 -12.44 -16.67
C THR A 664 -43.00 -12.09 -17.77
N SER A 665 -43.42 -12.09 -19.03
CA SER A 665 -42.56 -11.66 -20.15
C SER A 665 -41.99 -10.24 -19.96
N GLN A 666 -42.69 -9.42 -19.18
CA GLN A 666 -42.30 -8.06 -18.82
C GLN A 666 -41.06 -8.04 -17.90
N ASP A 667 -40.96 -8.97 -16.96
CA ASP A 667 -39.81 -9.07 -16.05
C ASP A 667 -38.52 -9.40 -16.83
N GLN A 668 -38.63 -10.30 -17.81
CA GLN A 668 -37.53 -10.66 -18.70
C GLN A 668 -37.07 -9.49 -19.57
N GLU A 669 -38.01 -8.68 -20.06
CA GLU A 669 -37.72 -7.46 -20.84
C GLU A 669 -36.96 -6.42 -20.00
N GLU A 670 -37.32 -6.23 -18.73
CA GLU A 670 -36.64 -5.29 -17.83
C GLU A 670 -35.19 -5.71 -17.54
N VAL A 671 -34.97 -7.00 -17.28
CA VAL A 671 -33.63 -7.59 -17.09
C VAL A 671 -32.76 -7.33 -18.32
N LEU A 672 -33.25 -7.70 -19.50
CA LEU A 672 -32.48 -7.55 -20.75
C LEU A 672 -32.25 -6.07 -21.11
N THR A 673 -33.21 -5.19 -20.81
CA THR A 673 -33.03 -3.74 -20.97
C THR A 673 -31.94 -3.19 -20.05
N THR A 674 -31.84 -3.71 -18.83
CA THR A 674 -30.79 -3.35 -17.88
C THR A 674 -29.42 -3.77 -18.39
N VAL A 675 -29.30 -5.00 -18.92
CA VAL A 675 -28.06 -5.49 -19.54
C VAL A 675 -27.68 -4.68 -20.77
N PHE A 676 -28.66 -4.36 -21.63
CA PHE A 676 -28.42 -3.52 -22.80
C PHE A 676 -27.82 -2.16 -22.40
N ARG A 677 -28.40 -1.50 -21.39
CA ARG A 677 -27.89 -0.21 -20.88
C ARG A 677 -26.51 -0.32 -20.24
N PHE A 678 -26.19 -1.46 -19.63
CA PHE A 678 -24.86 -1.72 -19.09
C PHE A 678 -23.81 -1.87 -20.21
N LEU A 679 -24.16 -2.55 -21.30
CA LEU A 679 -23.27 -2.75 -22.46
C LEU A 679 -23.19 -1.51 -23.37
N ASP A 680 -24.26 -0.73 -23.48
CA ASP A 680 -24.29 0.56 -24.20
C ASP A 680 -23.69 1.70 -23.35
N VAL A 681 -22.39 1.57 -23.07
CA VAL A 681 -21.62 2.57 -22.30
C VAL A 681 -21.60 3.93 -23.01
N SER A 682 -21.74 3.99 -24.33
CA SER A 682 -21.77 5.22 -25.14
C SER A 682 -23.09 5.97 -25.06
N MET A 683 -24.21 5.28 -24.76
CA MET A 683 -25.57 5.80 -24.85
C MET A 683 -25.94 6.28 -26.26
N ASP A 684 -25.42 5.60 -27.28
CA ASP A 684 -25.80 5.84 -28.68
C ASP A 684 -26.96 4.94 -29.13
N GLY A 685 -27.39 4.01 -28.28
CA GLY A 685 -28.52 3.12 -28.54
C GLY A 685 -28.16 1.89 -29.36
N ASP A 686 -26.86 1.69 -29.65
CA ASP A 686 -26.35 0.60 -30.48
C ASP A 686 -25.10 -0.05 -29.87
N ILE A 687 -25.13 -1.37 -29.73
CA ILE A 687 -23.99 -2.17 -29.24
C ILE A 687 -23.27 -2.78 -30.44
N SER A 688 -22.06 -2.31 -30.73
CA SER A 688 -21.19 -2.94 -31.74
C SER A 688 -20.56 -4.22 -31.18
N LYS A 689 -20.06 -5.09 -32.07
CA LYS A 689 -19.28 -6.28 -31.68
C LYS A 689 -18.10 -5.94 -30.74
N ARG A 690 -17.45 -4.79 -30.98
CA ARG A 690 -16.34 -4.28 -30.16
C ARG A 690 -16.77 -3.78 -28.79
N LYS A 691 -18.03 -3.35 -28.62
CA LYS A 691 -18.61 -2.99 -27.31
C LYS A 691 -19.14 -4.21 -26.57
N PHE A 692 -19.57 -5.24 -27.30
CA PHE A 692 -20.19 -6.44 -26.73
C PHE A 692 -19.18 -7.39 -26.06
N GLU A 693 -18.13 -7.76 -26.78
CA GLU A 693 -17.18 -8.82 -26.35
C GLU A 693 -16.34 -8.42 -25.12
N PRO A 694 -15.66 -7.26 -25.06
CA PRO A 694 -14.72 -6.97 -23.97
C PRO A 694 -15.30 -6.98 -22.54
N PRO A 695 -16.45 -6.32 -22.23
CA PRO A 695 -17.00 -6.35 -20.88
C PRO A 695 -17.44 -7.76 -20.46
N LEU A 696 -18.05 -8.52 -21.38
CA LEU A 696 -18.47 -9.89 -21.12
C LEU A 696 -17.27 -10.83 -20.92
N SER A 697 -16.23 -10.71 -21.73
CA SER A 697 -14.96 -11.44 -21.56
C SER A 697 -14.27 -11.11 -20.25
N ALA A 698 -14.27 -9.85 -19.82
CA ALA A 698 -13.71 -9.44 -18.54
C ALA A 698 -14.51 -9.99 -17.34
N MET A 699 -15.85 -10.06 -17.45
CA MET A 699 -16.72 -10.69 -16.44
C MET A 699 -16.52 -12.21 -16.38
N TRP A 700 -16.50 -12.88 -17.53
CA TRP A 700 -16.25 -14.32 -17.59
C TRP A 700 -14.89 -14.67 -17.01
N ARG A 701 -13.86 -13.88 -17.31
CA ARG A 701 -12.51 -14.10 -16.79
C ARG A 701 -12.46 -14.06 -15.26
N GLU A 702 -13.12 -13.08 -14.64
CA GLU A 702 -13.25 -13.05 -13.16
C GLU A 702 -14.03 -14.25 -12.64
N LEU A 703 -15.15 -14.60 -13.26
CA LEU A 703 -15.97 -15.73 -12.83
C LEU A 703 -15.21 -17.05 -12.92
N ALA A 704 -14.56 -17.31 -14.06
CA ALA A 704 -13.75 -18.49 -14.32
C ALA A 704 -12.57 -18.60 -13.35
N GLN A 705 -11.84 -17.49 -13.13
CA GLN A 705 -10.76 -17.45 -12.15
C GLN A 705 -11.26 -17.76 -10.74
N SER A 706 -12.38 -17.17 -10.34
CA SER A 706 -12.99 -17.41 -9.03
C SER A 706 -13.52 -18.85 -8.86
N MET A 707 -14.02 -19.49 -9.93
CA MET A 707 -14.39 -20.91 -9.91
C MET A 707 -13.18 -21.83 -9.77
N MET A 708 -12.07 -21.54 -10.44
CA MET A 708 -10.82 -22.30 -10.27
C MET A 708 -10.24 -22.17 -8.85
N GLU A 709 -10.35 -20.98 -8.26
CA GLU A 709 -9.98 -20.73 -6.87
C GLU A 709 -10.88 -21.55 -5.92
N LEU A 710 -12.19 -21.58 -6.18
CA LEU A 710 -13.13 -22.38 -5.40
C LEU A 710 -12.83 -23.88 -5.52
N GLU A 711 -12.67 -24.39 -6.73
CA GLU A 711 -12.30 -25.79 -7.00
C GLU A 711 -11.05 -26.17 -6.19
N THR A 712 -10.00 -25.35 -6.28
CA THR A 712 -8.75 -25.55 -5.54
C THR A 712 -9.01 -25.62 -4.03
N LYS A 713 -9.85 -24.73 -3.49
CA LYS A 713 -10.20 -24.72 -2.06
C LYS A 713 -11.01 -25.93 -1.63
N LEU A 714 -11.96 -26.36 -2.44
CA LEU A 714 -12.75 -27.56 -2.16
C LEU A 714 -11.87 -28.82 -2.16
N VAL A 715 -10.96 -28.95 -3.14
CA VAL A 715 -9.99 -30.04 -3.18
C VAL A 715 -9.02 -29.98 -2.01
N GLU A 716 -8.55 -28.79 -1.62
CA GLU A 716 -7.68 -28.60 -0.44
C GLU A 716 -8.36 -29.03 0.88
N VAL A 717 -9.66 -28.76 1.04
CA VAL A 717 -10.40 -29.02 2.28
C VAL A 717 -10.97 -30.43 2.35
N PHE A 718 -11.54 -30.92 1.25
CA PHE A 718 -12.29 -32.19 1.21
C PHE A 718 -11.54 -33.33 0.53
N GLY A 719 -10.46 -33.05 -0.20
CA GLY A 719 -9.67 -34.04 -0.96
C GLY A 719 -10.10 -34.18 -2.43
N SER A 720 -11.40 -34.13 -2.71
CA SER A 720 -11.95 -34.11 -4.07
C SER A 720 -13.26 -33.32 -4.16
N LEU A 721 -13.71 -33.00 -5.37
CA LEU A 721 -15.02 -32.36 -5.58
C LEU A 721 -16.19 -33.28 -5.20
N GLU A 722 -16.06 -34.59 -5.45
CA GLU A 722 -17.06 -35.59 -5.04
C GLU A 722 -17.19 -35.64 -3.53
N GLN A 723 -16.07 -35.60 -2.81
CA GLN A 723 -16.04 -35.57 -1.35
C GLN A 723 -16.59 -34.25 -0.80
N ALA A 724 -16.34 -33.13 -1.48
CA ALA A 724 -16.93 -31.84 -1.13
C ALA A 724 -18.46 -31.84 -1.32
N TRP A 725 -18.96 -32.45 -2.40
CA TRP A 725 -20.39 -32.62 -2.63
C TRP A 725 -21.03 -33.51 -1.56
N ASP A 726 -20.43 -34.67 -1.28
CA ASP A 726 -20.94 -35.62 -0.29
C ASP A 726 -20.87 -35.01 1.14
N GLY A 727 -19.90 -34.14 1.38
CA GLY A 727 -19.68 -33.42 2.64
C GLY A 727 -20.57 -32.19 2.86
N ALA A 728 -21.24 -31.67 1.83
CA ALA A 728 -22.10 -30.48 1.93
C ALA A 728 -23.43 -30.69 2.71
N GLU A 729 -23.48 -31.73 3.56
CA GLU A 729 -24.61 -32.18 4.39
C GLU A 729 -25.98 -31.93 3.73
N LEU A 730 -26.22 -32.64 2.63
CA LEU A 730 -27.53 -32.70 1.99
C LEU A 730 -28.48 -33.51 2.89
N ALA A 731 -29.19 -32.83 3.78
CA ALA A 731 -30.20 -33.41 4.67
C ALA A 731 -31.47 -33.86 3.91
N ASP A 732 -31.31 -34.74 2.91
CA ASP A 732 -32.34 -35.37 2.06
C ASP A 732 -32.67 -34.69 0.71
N SER A 733 -31.93 -33.66 0.27
CA SER A 733 -32.11 -33.08 -1.07
C SER A 733 -31.10 -33.59 -2.10
N SER A 734 -31.55 -34.02 -3.28
CA SER A 734 -30.68 -34.38 -4.41
C SER A 734 -29.98 -33.16 -5.05
N THR A 735 -30.38 -31.96 -4.65
CA THR A 735 -29.85 -30.68 -5.12
C THR A 735 -29.29 -29.87 -3.95
N LEU A 736 -28.26 -29.08 -4.24
CA LEU A 736 -27.61 -28.18 -3.31
C LEU A 736 -28.26 -26.79 -3.44
N SER A 737 -29.09 -26.44 -2.47
CA SER A 737 -29.71 -25.10 -2.40
C SER A 737 -28.64 -24.00 -2.22
N TYR A 738 -28.97 -22.76 -2.60
CA TYR A 738 -28.05 -21.62 -2.41
C TYR A 738 -27.58 -21.46 -0.95
N ARG A 739 -28.46 -21.73 0.02
CA ARG A 739 -28.10 -21.69 1.45
C ARG A 739 -27.05 -22.73 1.82
N ASN A 740 -27.21 -23.97 1.35
CA ASN A 740 -26.25 -25.04 1.63
C ASN A 740 -24.93 -24.77 0.89
N PHE A 741 -24.99 -24.24 -0.33
CA PHE A 741 -23.81 -23.78 -1.05
C PHE A 741 -23.05 -22.69 -0.28
N LEU A 742 -23.74 -21.70 0.30
CA LEU A 742 -23.09 -20.70 1.16
C LEU A 742 -22.42 -21.33 2.39
N GLY A 743 -23.05 -22.31 3.04
CA GLY A 743 -22.44 -23.05 4.15
C GLY A 743 -21.15 -23.77 3.75
N LEU A 744 -21.15 -24.41 2.57
CA LEU A 744 -19.96 -25.05 2.00
C LEU A 744 -18.84 -24.03 1.73
N LEU A 745 -19.17 -22.87 1.17
CA LEU A 745 -18.22 -21.78 0.92
C LEU A 745 -17.64 -21.20 2.22
N GLU A 746 -18.43 -21.15 3.28
CA GLU A 746 -17.98 -20.70 4.60
C GLU A 746 -17.04 -21.73 5.24
N GLU A 747 -17.32 -23.03 5.11
CA GLU A 747 -16.43 -24.09 5.61
C GLU A 747 -15.06 -24.08 4.91
N CYS A 748 -15.01 -23.77 3.61
CA CYS A 748 -13.75 -23.68 2.87
C CYS A 748 -13.11 -22.27 2.90
N HIS A 749 -13.71 -21.33 3.63
CA HIS A 749 -13.26 -19.93 3.74
C HIS A 749 -13.06 -19.26 2.37
N PHE A 750 -14.05 -19.40 1.48
CA PHE A 750 -14.01 -18.82 0.14
C PHE A 750 -14.56 -17.39 0.11
N ASP A 751 -13.71 -16.47 -0.36
CA ASP A 751 -13.98 -15.03 -0.42
C ASP A 751 -14.15 -14.51 -1.86
N GLY A 752 -14.73 -15.32 -2.73
CA GLY A 752 -15.05 -14.92 -4.11
C GLY A 752 -16.55 -14.64 -4.34
N PRO A 753 -16.94 -14.38 -5.59
CA PRO A 753 -18.30 -14.04 -6.00
C PRO A 753 -19.26 -15.24 -5.86
N ARG A 754 -19.83 -15.41 -4.68
CA ARG A 754 -20.67 -16.57 -4.31
C ARG A 754 -21.91 -16.72 -5.19
N ARG A 755 -22.67 -15.63 -5.39
CA ARG A 755 -23.91 -15.66 -6.16
C ARG A 755 -23.66 -15.88 -7.66
N PRO A 756 -22.71 -15.19 -8.32
CA PRO A 756 -22.34 -15.48 -9.71
C PRO A 756 -21.92 -16.93 -9.96
N ILE A 757 -21.14 -17.54 -9.07
CA ILE A 757 -20.73 -18.95 -9.21
C ILE A 757 -21.96 -19.87 -9.11
N PHE A 758 -22.82 -19.64 -8.11
CA PHE A 758 -24.05 -20.44 -7.98
C PHE A 758 -24.90 -20.36 -9.25
N MET A 759 -25.09 -19.17 -9.81
CA MET A 759 -25.85 -18.97 -11.05
C MET A 759 -25.24 -19.65 -12.27
N TYR A 760 -23.92 -19.86 -12.30
CA TYR A 760 -23.28 -20.62 -13.37
C TYR A 760 -23.49 -22.13 -13.22
N LEU A 761 -23.53 -22.62 -11.99
CA LEU A 761 -23.72 -24.03 -11.70
C LEU A 761 -25.20 -24.46 -11.80
N ASP A 762 -26.15 -23.59 -11.46
CA ASP A 762 -27.60 -23.81 -11.59
C ASP A 762 -28.03 -23.61 -13.06
N LEU A 763 -27.86 -24.63 -13.90
CA LEU A 763 -28.01 -24.52 -15.36
C LEU A 763 -29.48 -24.50 -15.78
N ASP A 764 -30.33 -25.21 -15.05
CA ASP A 764 -31.77 -25.29 -15.31
C ASP A 764 -32.56 -24.18 -14.60
N CYS A 765 -31.89 -23.36 -13.78
CA CYS A 765 -32.47 -22.24 -13.03
C CYS A 765 -33.57 -22.73 -12.06
N ASP A 766 -33.42 -23.92 -11.49
CA ASP A 766 -34.38 -24.51 -10.54
C ASP A 766 -34.11 -24.12 -9.07
N GLU A 767 -33.15 -23.22 -8.84
CA GLU A 767 -32.65 -22.77 -7.54
C GLU A 767 -31.88 -23.85 -6.74
N GLY A 768 -31.48 -24.94 -7.41
CA GLY A 768 -30.66 -26.01 -6.89
C GLY A 768 -29.49 -26.35 -7.82
N ILE A 769 -28.37 -26.79 -7.25
CA ILE A 769 -27.26 -27.34 -8.05
C ILE A 769 -27.31 -28.86 -7.90
N SER A 770 -27.44 -29.61 -8.99
CA SER A 770 -27.29 -31.07 -9.00
C SER A 770 -25.83 -31.52 -8.86
N LYS A 771 -25.58 -32.78 -8.48
CA LYS A 771 -24.21 -33.33 -8.39
C LYS A 771 -23.45 -33.17 -9.70
N THR A 772 -24.13 -33.43 -10.83
CA THR A 772 -23.54 -33.30 -12.17
C THR A 772 -23.15 -31.87 -12.50
N GLU A 773 -23.92 -30.89 -12.06
CA GLU A 773 -23.61 -29.47 -12.24
C GLU A 773 -22.45 -29.04 -11.37
N PHE A 774 -22.45 -29.44 -10.09
CA PHE A 774 -21.37 -29.12 -9.16
C PHE A 774 -20.01 -29.63 -9.66
N LEU A 775 -19.97 -30.85 -10.21
CA LEU A 775 -18.75 -31.44 -10.76
C LEU A 775 -18.24 -30.73 -12.03
N ARG A 776 -19.03 -29.85 -12.66
CA ARG A 776 -18.54 -28.99 -13.75
C ARG A 776 -17.53 -27.95 -13.30
N LEU A 777 -17.40 -27.68 -11.99
CA LEU A 777 -16.34 -26.81 -11.47
C LEU A 777 -14.94 -27.24 -11.96
N GLY A 778 -14.68 -28.55 -12.06
CA GLY A 778 -13.42 -29.08 -12.59
C GLY A 778 -13.22 -28.92 -14.10
N GLN A 779 -14.27 -28.56 -14.85
CA GLN A 779 -14.26 -28.43 -16.31
C GLN A 779 -14.13 -26.97 -16.78
N VAL A 780 -14.12 -26.00 -15.87
CA VAL A 780 -14.09 -24.56 -16.21
C VAL A 780 -12.88 -24.19 -17.05
N ARG A 781 -11.76 -24.94 -16.93
CA ARG A 781 -10.52 -24.72 -17.70
C ARG A 781 -10.66 -24.97 -19.20
N GLU A 782 -11.63 -25.78 -19.61
CA GLU A 782 -11.74 -26.27 -20.99
C GLU A 782 -12.58 -25.35 -21.89
N ARG A 783 -13.22 -24.32 -21.33
CA ARG A 783 -14.06 -23.37 -22.06
C ARG A 783 -13.59 -21.93 -21.86
N PRO A 784 -12.51 -21.49 -22.53
CA PRO A 784 -12.41 -20.08 -22.86
C PRO A 784 -13.44 -19.74 -23.95
N PRO A 785 -14.17 -18.62 -23.88
CA PRO A 785 -14.77 -18.01 -25.07
C PRO A 785 -13.68 -17.51 -26.01
#